data_AF-A0A2N9J4N1-F1
#
_entry.id   AF-A0A2N9J4N1-F1
#
_cell.length_a   1.000
_cell.length_b   1.000
_cell.length_c   1.000
_cell.angle_alpha   90.00
_cell.angle_beta   90.00
_cell.angle_gamma   90.00
#
_symmetry.space_group_name_H-M   'P 1'
#
loop_
_entity.id
_entity.type
_entity.pdbx_description
1 polymer ?
#
loop_
_entity_poly.entity_id
_entity_poly.type
_entity_poly.pdbx_seq_one_letter_code
_entity_poly.pdbx_strand_id
1 'polypeptide(L)'
;MGNALRWLCGQCCKPSTTGDSESLGHHGVSAATVGVSALAQDLFHFEITSQVPEGLSNHVASSKRAQANWYRKILEAWRAEQPPPRTPEEAARLVIETLKTNQKADVEGLLAFYGLPLPHTLVQLTAGPPTSLPAGVQYEFQTLPVDARAIADGDGLTVYVSTTDPRESSCVPSDVQVAAVQRSQARAEKNYTTADAIHDAIINSGYRVLKFPNSEEILARKYRIRLKGIDAPENAMPYGPDAKEELTKIVQGKCLRVLVYGEDQWGRCISDLYCNGKFVQELMLKKGLAWHYAFYDQRPELATWEREARAKGIGLWASSNPEKPWEWKKNNPRLLCGQCIEDTTTGDYELLGHHGVSAATVGLSALAHDLFNFEITSQVHEGLSNHVVSSKRAQANWYRKLLEAWRAAQPPPKTPEEAARLVIETLKTHQKADVEGLLSFYGLLLPHTLVQLTAERPTSLPPGVQYEFQTLPVDAKAIADGDGLTVYVSTTEPRESSCVPREVQIAAIERSQERAKKNFSKAKAIHKTIIDSGYRVLNFQNNEEILARKYRIRLRGVDAPENSMPYGKEAKEELTNILQGNCLRVLVYGEDQYGRYVSDLYCNGKFVQELMLKKGFVWHYVAYDKRPEFATWEKEARANRVGLWASSNPEKPWKWRKNNRRGIDAPESSMPYGKEAKEELIKIVQGKCLRVLIYGEDLYGRCVGDLYCNGKYVQELMLKKGFAWHYAAYDQRPELATWEKEARAKRVSLWALSNPEKPWEWRKDKREGR
;
A
#
# COMPACT_ATOMS: atom_id res chain seq x y z
N MET A 1 -70.71 2.37 -19.68
CA MET A 1 -70.78 3.85 -19.64
C MET A 1 -69.65 4.40 -20.51
N GLY A 2 -69.98 5.43 -21.30
CA GLY A 2 -69.22 6.18 -22.33
C GLY A 2 -67.71 5.93 -22.46
N ASN A 3 -67.20 5.50 -23.61
CA ASN A 3 -67.03 6.27 -24.87
C ASN A 3 -66.29 7.60 -24.74
N ALA A 4 -65.09 7.64 -25.31
CA ALA A 4 -64.65 8.73 -26.19
C ALA A 4 -63.67 8.17 -27.25
N LEU A 5 -64.26 7.63 -28.32
CA LEU A 5 -63.67 7.49 -29.65
C LEU A 5 -63.66 8.86 -30.35
N ARG A 6 -62.60 9.19 -31.07
CA ARG A 6 -62.63 9.69 -32.47
C ARG A 6 -61.21 10.03 -32.95
N TRP A 7 -60.70 9.34 -33.98
CA TRP A 7 -60.79 9.66 -35.43
C TRP A 7 -59.62 10.58 -35.85
N LEU A 8 -58.85 10.37 -36.93
CA LEU A 8 -59.14 9.83 -38.26
C LEU A 8 -57.85 9.46 -39.02
N CYS A 9 -57.99 8.44 -39.88
CA CYS A 9 -57.43 8.22 -41.23
C CYS A 9 -56.12 8.88 -41.66
N GLY A 10 -55.22 8.20 -42.38
CA GLY A 10 -55.38 6.98 -43.16
C GLY A 10 -54.74 7.14 -44.54
N GLN A 11 -54.47 5.99 -45.19
CA GLN A 11 -53.89 5.77 -46.52
C GLN A 11 -52.35 5.78 -46.56
N CYS A 12 -51.64 4.86 -47.22
CA CYS A 12 -52.01 3.69 -48.02
C CYS A 12 -50.75 2.84 -48.30
N CYS A 13 -50.94 1.52 -48.37
CA CYS A 13 -50.29 0.55 -49.27
C CYS A 13 -48.75 0.34 -49.32
N LYS A 14 -48.35 -0.78 -48.69
CA LYS A 14 -47.63 -1.97 -49.22
C LYS A 14 -46.16 -1.90 -49.74
N PRO A 15 -45.43 -3.05 -49.66
CA PRO A 15 -43.97 -3.11 -49.56
C PRO A 15 -43.28 -3.53 -50.87
N SER A 16 -42.00 -3.19 -51.00
CA SER A 16 -41.03 -3.94 -51.83
C SER A 16 -39.59 -3.73 -51.32
N THR A 17 -39.08 -4.79 -50.69
CA THR A 17 -37.71 -5.34 -50.79
C THR A 17 -36.52 -4.41 -51.05
N THR A 18 -35.62 -4.31 -50.08
CA THR A 18 -34.17 -4.71 -50.18
C THR A 18 -33.45 -4.35 -48.88
N GLY A 19 -32.64 -5.28 -48.35
CA GLY A 19 -31.70 -5.02 -47.24
C GLY A 19 -31.91 -5.92 -46.02
N ASP A 20 -31.37 -7.13 -46.12
CA ASP A 20 -31.09 -8.15 -45.09
C ASP A 20 -31.42 -7.81 -43.64
N SER A 21 -32.47 -8.47 -43.16
CA SER A 21 -32.77 -8.64 -41.75
C SER A 21 -31.72 -9.56 -41.12
N GLU A 22 -30.71 -8.99 -40.46
CA GLU A 22 -29.89 -9.75 -39.50
C GLU A 22 -30.81 -10.24 -38.38
N SER A 23 -31.10 -11.53 -38.39
CA SER A 23 -31.88 -12.19 -37.34
C SER A 23 -31.14 -12.10 -36.02
N LEU A 24 -31.75 -11.43 -35.05
CA LEU A 24 -31.30 -11.37 -33.66
C LEU A 24 -31.20 -12.79 -33.08
N GLY A 25 -30.01 -13.18 -32.63
CA GLY A 25 -29.79 -14.44 -31.91
C GLY A 25 -30.46 -14.43 -30.53
N HIS A 26 -30.56 -15.61 -29.91
CA HIS A 26 -31.29 -15.86 -28.65
C HIS A 26 -30.86 -14.94 -27.48
N HIS A 27 -29.67 -14.34 -27.56
CA HIS A 27 -29.10 -13.43 -26.56
C HIS A 27 -29.16 -11.93 -26.94
N GLY A 28 -29.86 -11.55 -28.01
CA GLY A 28 -30.27 -10.17 -28.27
C GLY A 28 -29.16 -9.14 -28.54
N VAL A 29 -27.94 -9.54 -28.94
CA VAL A 29 -26.83 -8.62 -29.30
C VAL A 29 -26.02 -9.17 -30.49
N SER A 30 -25.37 -8.28 -31.27
CA SER A 30 -24.58 -8.55 -32.48
C SER A 30 -23.50 -9.65 -32.28
N ALA A 31 -23.38 -10.51 -33.30
CA ALA A 31 -22.91 -11.89 -33.19
C ALA A 31 -21.38 -12.11 -33.15
N ALA A 32 -20.55 -11.09 -33.37
CA ALA A 32 -19.11 -11.34 -33.59
C ALA A 32 -18.27 -11.53 -32.31
N THR A 33 -18.72 -11.07 -31.14
CA THR A 33 -17.91 -11.09 -29.89
C THR A 33 -18.59 -11.83 -28.73
N VAL A 34 -19.84 -12.25 -28.89
CA VAL A 34 -20.66 -12.86 -27.83
C VAL A 34 -20.45 -14.38 -27.73
N GLY A 35 -20.07 -15.05 -28.82
CA GLY A 35 -20.01 -16.53 -28.90
C GLY A 35 -18.96 -17.18 -28.01
N VAL A 36 -17.72 -16.71 -28.14
CA VAL A 36 -16.79 -16.42 -27.04
C VAL A 36 -17.21 -16.84 -25.63
N SER A 37 -17.71 -15.81 -24.96
CA SER A 37 -18.11 -15.79 -23.58
C SER A 37 -19.30 -16.70 -23.30
N ALA A 38 -20.26 -16.81 -24.23
CA ALA A 38 -21.42 -17.67 -24.07
C ALA A 38 -21.03 -19.16 -23.98
N LEU A 39 -20.13 -19.63 -24.85
CA LEU A 39 -19.61 -20.99 -24.77
C LEU A 39 -18.84 -21.23 -23.46
N ALA A 40 -17.98 -20.28 -23.06
CA ALA A 40 -17.21 -20.40 -21.81
C ALA A 40 -18.12 -20.46 -20.56
N GLN A 41 -19.17 -19.63 -20.52
CA GLN A 41 -20.13 -19.58 -19.42
C GLN A 41 -20.93 -20.89 -19.33
N ASP A 42 -21.37 -21.43 -20.45
CA ASP A 42 -22.13 -22.68 -20.47
C ASP A 42 -21.26 -23.91 -20.18
N LEU A 43 -19.98 -23.90 -20.56
CA LEU A 43 -19.03 -24.95 -20.15
C LEU A 43 -18.80 -24.95 -18.63
N PHE A 44 -18.71 -23.77 -18.01
CA PHE A 44 -18.62 -23.62 -16.56
C PHE A 44 -19.91 -24.05 -15.86
N HIS A 45 -21.07 -23.65 -16.37
CA HIS A 45 -22.36 -24.10 -15.86
C HIS A 45 -22.50 -25.63 -15.96
N PHE A 46 -22.07 -26.21 -17.08
CA PHE A 46 -22.03 -27.65 -17.28
C PHE A 46 -21.09 -28.36 -16.30
N GLU A 47 -19.95 -27.77 -15.94
CA GLU A 47 -19.07 -28.33 -14.91
C GLU A 47 -19.78 -28.48 -13.55
N ILE A 48 -20.55 -27.47 -13.17
CA ILE A 48 -21.24 -27.43 -11.88
C ILE A 48 -22.46 -28.34 -11.88
N THR A 49 -23.26 -28.28 -12.95
CA THR A 49 -24.61 -28.88 -12.97
C THR A 49 -24.67 -30.18 -13.76
N SER A 50 -23.68 -30.46 -14.60
CA SER A 50 -23.73 -31.50 -15.64
C SER A 50 -24.91 -31.36 -16.60
N GLN A 51 -25.50 -30.17 -16.70
CA GLN A 51 -26.64 -29.86 -17.57
C GLN A 51 -26.21 -29.00 -18.75
N VAL A 52 -26.67 -29.37 -19.95
CA VAL A 52 -26.47 -28.61 -21.19
C VAL A 52 -27.56 -27.54 -21.36
N PRO A 53 -27.30 -26.44 -22.09
CA PRO A 53 -28.27 -25.35 -22.27
C PRO A 53 -29.60 -25.83 -22.86
N GLU A 54 -30.72 -25.34 -22.32
CA GLU A 54 -32.07 -25.80 -22.71
C GLU A 54 -32.40 -25.51 -24.18
N GLY A 55 -31.84 -24.44 -24.75
CA GLY A 55 -32.03 -24.04 -26.15
C GLY A 55 -31.18 -24.83 -27.16
N LEU A 56 -30.10 -25.50 -26.73
CA LEU A 56 -29.17 -26.17 -27.65
C LEU A 56 -29.84 -27.29 -28.46
N SER A 57 -30.79 -27.99 -27.84
CA SER A 57 -31.53 -29.09 -28.48
C SER A 57 -32.37 -28.64 -29.70
N ASN A 58 -32.59 -27.33 -29.88
CA ASN A 58 -33.26 -26.79 -31.07
C ASN A 58 -32.30 -26.61 -32.26
N HIS A 59 -30.98 -26.71 -32.03
CA HIS A 59 -29.94 -26.44 -33.03
C HIS A 59 -29.15 -27.70 -33.42
N VAL A 60 -29.28 -28.80 -32.69
CA VAL A 60 -28.57 -30.05 -32.94
C VAL A 60 -29.54 -31.24 -32.97
N ALA A 61 -29.25 -32.24 -33.79
CA ALA A 61 -30.09 -33.43 -33.97
C ALA A 61 -29.86 -34.50 -32.88
N SER A 62 -28.71 -34.43 -32.18
CA SER A 62 -28.36 -35.40 -31.16
C SER A 62 -29.08 -35.22 -29.83
N SER A 63 -29.28 -36.35 -29.12
CA SER A 63 -29.92 -36.38 -27.80
C SER A 63 -29.18 -35.57 -26.73
N LYS A 64 -29.90 -35.10 -25.69
CA LYS A 64 -29.31 -34.39 -24.52
C LYS A 64 -28.16 -35.16 -23.85
N ARG A 65 -28.21 -36.50 -23.83
CA ARG A 65 -27.12 -37.34 -23.29
C ARG A 65 -25.86 -37.28 -24.16
N ALA A 66 -26.01 -37.22 -25.48
CA ALA A 66 -24.89 -37.04 -26.39
C ALA A 66 -24.32 -35.62 -26.28
N GLN A 67 -25.17 -34.60 -26.20
CA GLN A 67 -24.78 -33.20 -25.96
C GLN A 67 -23.92 -33.07 -24.69
N ALA A 68 -24.34 -33.68 -23.57
CA ALA A 68 -23.57 -33.67 -22.32
C ALA A 68 -22.18 -34.32 -22.46
N ASN A 69 -22.05 -35.38 -23.26
CA ASN A 69 -20.75 -35.99 -23.53
C ASN A 69 -19.84 -35.08 -24.37
N TRP A 70 -20.40 -34.27 -25.28
CA TRP A 70 -19.62 -33.30 -26.07
C TRP A 70 -19.14 -32.15 -25.21
N TYR A 71 -20.01 -31.62 -24.34
CA TYR A 71 -19.65 -30.56 -23.39
C TYR A 71 -18.51 -31.00 -22.47
N ARG A 72 -18.52 -32.25 -22.00
CA ARG A 72 -17.41 -32.80 -21.21
C ARG A 72 -16.08 -32.78 -21.99
N LYS A 73 -16.10 -33.23 -23.26
CA LYS A 73 -14.91 -33.22 -24.13
C LYS A 73 -14.41 -31.81 -24.43
N ILE A 74 -15.32 -30.89 -24.73
CA ILE A 74 -14.97 -29.49 -24.98
C ILE A 74 -14.40 -28.85 -23.72
N LEU A 75 -14.96 -29.11 -22.54
CA LEU A 75 -14.44 -28.60 -21.27
C LEU A 75 -13.02 -29.12 -20.98
N GLU A 76 -12.74 -30.39 -21.25
CA GLU A 76 -11.40 -30.96 -21.11
C GLU A 76 -10.40 -30.31 -22.08
N ALA A 77 -10.78 -30.14 -23.35
CA ALA A 77 -9.94 -29.48 -24.36
C ALA A 77 -9.72 -27.99 -24.03
N TRP A 78 -10.75 -27.30 -23.53
CA TRP A 78 -10.71 -25.91 -23.12
C TRP A 78 -9.73 -25.67 -21.95
N ARG A 79 -9.59 -26.64 -21.04
CA ARG A 79 -8.62 -26.58 -19.93
C ARG A 79 -7.19 -26.86 -20.35
N ALA A 80 -7.01 -27.68 -21.38
CA ALA A 80 -5.70 -28.08 -21.87
C ALA A 80 -5.01 -26.95 -22.66
N GLU A 81 -5.77 -26.04 -23.28
CA GLU A 81 -5.27 -24.84 -23.96
C GLU A 81 -4.74 -23.79 -22.97
N GLN A 82 -3.46 -23.42 -23.11
CA GLN A 82 -2.83 -22.34 -22.35
C GLN A 82 -2.07 -21.41 -23.32
N PRO A 83 -2.59 -20.20 -23.60
CA PRO A 83 -3.77 -19.56 -23.01
C PRO A 83 -5.11 -20.10 -23.60
N PRO A 84 -6.24 -19.99 -22.87
CA PRO A 84 -7.55 -20.40 -23.37
C PRO A 84 -8.00 -19.56 -24.58
N PRO A 85 -8.88 -20.07 -25.46
CA PRO A 85 -9.32 -19.38 -26.67
C PRO A 85 -9.89 -17.99 -26.39
N ARG A 86 -9.38 -16.97 -27.08
CA ARG A 86 -9.78 -15.56 -26.89
C ARG A 86 -10.56 -14.99 -28.07
N THR A 87 -10.50 -15.64 -29.23
CA THR A 87 -11.18 -15.22 -30.45
C THR A 87 -12.24 -16.23 -30.88
N PRO A 88 -13.34 -15.79 -31.54
CA PRO A 88 -14.34 -16.69 -32.13
C PRO A 88 -13.71 -17.75 -33.02
N GLU A 89 -12.64 -17.39 -33.72
CA GLU A 89 -11.91 -18.28 -34.62
C GLU A 89 -11.10 -19.35 -33.88
N GLU A 90 -10.48 -19.02 -32.74
CA GLU A 90 -9.80 -19.98 -31.86
C GLU A 90 -10.80 -20.92 -31.19
N ALA A 91 -11.91 -20.38 -30.67
CA ALA A 91 -12.95 -21.17 -30.03
C ALA A 91 -13.64 -22.11 -31.02
N ALA A 92 -13.95 -21.63 -32.23
CA ALA A 92 -14.49 -22.46 -33.30
C ALA A 92 -13.52 -23.57 -33.70
N ARG A 93 -12.22 -23.26 -33.85
CA ARG A 93 -11.18 -24.27 -34.15
C ARG A 93 -11.12 -25.35 -33.08
N LEU A 94 -11.11 -24.95 -31.80
CA LEU A 94 -11.09 -25.89 -30.68
C LEU A 94 -12.32 -26.80 -30.69
N VAL A 95 -13.52 -26.25 -30.89
CA VAL A 95 -14.77 -27.02 -30.95
C VAL A 95 -14.78 -27.98 -32.14
N ILE A 96 -14.37 -27.53 -33.33
CA ILE A 96 -14.30 -28.34 -34.54
C ILE A 96 -13.30 -29.48 -34.37
N GLU A 97 -12.12 -29.21 -33.81
CA GLU A 97 -11.09 -30.22 -33.59
C GLU A 97 -11.53 -31.24 -32.54
N THR A 98 -12.12 -30.79 -31.44
CA THR A 98 -12.59 -31.64 -30.34
C THR A 98 -13.74 -32.55 -30.78
N LEU A 99 -14.63 -32.04 -31.63
CA LEU A 99 -15.81 -32.76 -32.11
C LEU A 99 -15.66 -33.30 -33.54
N LYS A 100 -14.42 -33.46 -34.05
CA LYS A 100 -14.15 -33.93 -35.43
C LYS A 100 -14.78 -35.29 -35.78
N THR A 101 -15.05 -36.12 -34.77
CA THR A 101 -15.67 -37.45 -34.93
C THR A 101 -17.19 -37.43 -34.90
N ASN A 102 -17.80 -36.26 -34.67
CA ASN A 102 -19.23 -36.10 -34.49
C ASN A 102 -19.94 -35.77 -35.81
N GLN A 103 -21.28 -35.83 -35.82
CA GLN A 103 -22.05 -35.48 -37.00
C GLN A 103 -21.83 -34.01 -37.35
N LYS A 104 -21.56 -33.73 -38.62
CA LYS A 104 -21.28 -32.38 -39.13
C LYS A 104 -22.40 -31.38 -38.79
N ALA A 105 -23.67 -31.81 -38.92
CA ALA A 105 -24.83 -30.99 -38.60
C ALA A 105 -24.89 -30.58 -37.12
N ASP A 106 -24.39 -31.43 -36.21
CA ASP A 106 -24.38 -31.13 -34.78
C ASP A 106 -23.25 -30.17 -34.40
N VAL A 107 -22.10 -30.26 -35.06
CA VAL A 107 -20.98 -29.33 -34.86
C VAL A 107 -21.33 -27.95 -35.44
N GLU A 108 -21.89 -27.91 -36.65
CA GLU A 108 -22.38 -26.67 -37.26
C GLU A 108 -23.53 -26.06 -36.46
N GLY A 109 -24.43 -26.88 -35.93
CA GLY A 109 -25.52 -26.46 -35.05
C GLY A 109 -25.03 -25.87 -33.72
N LEU A 110 -24.02 -26.47 -33.10
CA LEU A 110 -23.39 -25.95 -31.88
C LEU A 110 -22.65 -24.63 -32.14
N LEU A 111 -21.90 -24.53 -33.24
CA LEU A 111 -21.23 -23.28 -33.64
C LEU A 111 -22.25 -22.18 -33.92
N ALA A 112 -23.34 -22.49 -34.63
CA ALA A 112 -24.42 -21.56 -34.92
C ALA A 112 -25.17 -21.11 -33.65
N PHE A 113 -25.40 -22.03 -32.70
CA PHE A 113 -26.01 -21.72 -31.40
C PHE A 113 -25.22 -20.64 -30.65
N TYR A 114 -23.89 -20.69 -30.72
CA TYR A 114 -23.00 -19.68 -30.12
C TYR A 114 -22.61 -18.54 -31.07
N GLY A 115 -23.05 -18.52 -32.33
CA GLY A 115 -22.60 -17.50 -33.29
C GLY A 115 -21.10 -17.55 -33.61
N LEU A 116 -20.47 -18.73 -33.48
CA LEU A 116 -19.07 -18.96 -33.83
C LEU A 116 -18.91 -19.21 -35.34
N PRO A 117 -17.76 -18.83 -35.94
CA PRO A 117 -17.53 -18.98 -37.37
C PRO A 117 -17.61 -20.46 -37.80
N LEU A 118 -18.37 -20.72 -38.85
CA LEU A 118 -18.54 -22.05 -39.42
C LEU A 118 -17.25 -22.53 -40.11
N PRO A 119 -17.05 -23.85 -40.28
CA PRO A 119 -15.79 -24.42 -40.79
C PRO A 119 -15.37 -23.88 -42.17
N HIS A 120 -16.32 -23.50 -43.02
CA HIS A 120 -16.07 -22.95 -44.35
C HIS A 120 -15.66 -21.46 -44.33
N THR A 121 -16.05 -20.72 -43.29
CA THR A 121 -15.73 -19.29 -43.12
C THR A 121 -14.29 -19.09 -42.61
N LEU A 122 -13.77 -20.04 -41.82
CA LEU A 122 -12.40 -20.00 -41.28
C LEU A 122 -11.30 -20.08 -42.37
N VAL A 123 -11.60 -20.64 -43.54
CA VAL A 123 -10.66 -20.76 -44.66
C VAL A 123 -10.49 -19.43 -45.42
N GLN A 124 -11.42 -18.48 -45.26
CA GLN A 124 -11.47 -17.24 -46.06
C GLN A 124 -10.86 -16.00 -45.37
N LEU A 125 -10.49 -16.08 -44.09
CA LEU A 125 -10.06 -14.93 -43.26
C LEU A 125 -8.53 -14.84 -43.02
N THR A 126 -7.70 -15.60 -43.73
CA THR A 126 -6.22 -15.50 -43.62
C THR A 126 -5.62 -14.24 -44.26
N ALA A 127 -6.44 -13.36 -44.82
CA ALA A 127 -6.00 -12.15 -45.53
C ALA A 127 -6.69 -10.89 -44.99
N GLY A 128 -6.38 -10.51 -43.76
CA GLY A 128 -6.68 -9.18 -43.22
C GLY A 128 -5.51 -8.73 -42.34
N PRO A 129 -5.01 -7.49 -42.46
CA PRO A 129 -3.86 -7.05 -41.66
C PRO A 129 -4.24 -7.07 -40.18
N PRO A 130 -3.31 -7.44 -39.28
CA PRO A 130 -3.56 -7.28 -37.85
C PRO A 130 -3.75 -5.80 -37.59
N THR A 131 -4.88 -5.40 -37.00
CA THR A 131 -5.07 -4.05 -36.48
C THR A 131 -4.13 -3.89 -35.29
N SER A 132 -2.86 -3.61 -35.56
CA SER A 132 -1.89 -3.29 -34.53
C SER A 132 -2.40 -2.08 -33.78
N LEU A 133 -2.60 -2.21 -32.46
CA LEU A 133 -2.94 -1.09 -31.61
C LEU A 133 -1.91 0.04 -31.79
N PRO A 134 -2.32 1.32 -31.74
CA PRO A 134 -1.39 2.44 -31.82
C PRO A 134 -0.27 2.33 -30.78
N ALA A 135 0.93 2.81 -31.12
CA ALA A 135 2.09 2.72 -30.24
C ALA A 135 1.81 3.27 -28.83
N GLY A 136 2.05 2.45 -27.82
CA GLY A 136 1.85 2.80 -26.41
C GLY A 136 0.45 2.51 -25.84
N VAL A 137 -0.51 2.07 -26.65
CA VAL A 137 -1.81 1.58 -26.14
C VAL A 137 -1.60 0.21 -25.52
N GLN A 138 -1.97 0.06 -24.25
CA GLN A 138 -1.88 -1.20 -23.52
C GLN A 138 -3.05 -2.12 -23.88
N TYR A 139 -4.25 -1.56 -23.96
CA TYR A 139 -5.48 -2.29 -24.31
C TYR A 139 -6.60 -1.31 -24.71
N GLU A 140 -7.62 -1.84 -25.37
CA GLU A 140 -8.85 -1.12 -25.69
C GLU A 140 -10.10 -1.84 -25.19
N PHE A 141 -11.19 -1.10 -24.99
CA PHE A 141 -12.50 -1.66 -24.67
C PHE A 141 -13.63 -0.74 -25.13
N GLN A 142 -14.84 -1.31 -25.23
CA GLN A 142 -16.06 -0.56 -25.48
C GLN A 142 -16.88 -0.38 -24.20
N THR A 143 -17.43 0.80 -23.99
CA THR A 143 -18.23 1.10 -22.80
C THR A 143 -19.71 0.80 -23.04
N LEU A 144 -20.43 0.56 -21.95
CA LEU A 144 -21.88 0.73 -21.89
C LEU A 144 -22.25 2.21 -22.11
N PRO A 145 -23.53 2.52 -22.42
CA PRO A 145 -24.01 3.89 -22.55
C PRO A 145 -23.66 4.74 -21.32
N VAL A 146 -22.97 5.85 -21.54
CA VAL A 146 -22.49 6.70 -20.43
C VAL A 146 -23.64 7.51 -19.82
N ASP A 147 -23.78 7.46 -18.50
CA ASP A 147 -24.69 8.31 -17.74
C ASP A 147 -24.10 9.72 -17.62
N ALA A 148 -24.91 10.77 -17.81
CA ALA A 148 -24.49 12.15 -17.61
C ALA A 148 -23.92 12.40 -16.21
N ARG A 149 -24.44 11.72 -15.18
CA ARG A 149 -23.95 11.84 -13.79
C ARG A 149 -22.55 11.27 -13.60
N ALA A 150 -22.08 10.44 -14.54
CA ALA A 150 -20.76 9.82 -14.46
C ALA A 150 -19.63 10.75 -14.92
N ILE A 151 -19.96 11.94 -15.43
CA ILE A 151 -19.02 12.95 -15.92
C ILE A 151 -18.68 13.90 -14.78
N ALA A 152 -17.41 13.91 -14.38
CA ALA A 152 -16.96 14.67 -13.22
C ALA A 152 -16.77 16.15 -13.58
N ASP A 153 -16.05 16.40 -14.67
CA ASP A 153 -15.58 17.68 -15.17
C ASP A 153 -15.41 17.59 -16.71
N GLY A 154 -14.69 18.54 -17.34
CA GLY A 154 -14.49 18.59 -18.79
C GLY A 154 -13.49 17.58 -19.35
N ASP A 155 -12.79 16.78 -18.53
CA ASP A 155 -11.77 15.84 -19.01
C ASP A 155 -11.65 14.52 -18.23
N GLY A 156 -12.54 14.32 -17.27
CA GLY A 156 -12.64 13.17 -16.39
C GLY A 156 -14.07 12.60 -16.37
N LEU A 157 -14.18 11.31 -16.60
CA LEU A 157 -15.45 10.60 -16.55
C LEU A 157 -15.30 9.18 -15.99
N THR A 158 -16.36 8.67 -15.38
CA THR A 158 -16.49 7.26 -15.00
C THR A 158 -17.26 6.53 -16.08
N VAL A 159 -16.72 5.40 -16.54
CA VAL A 159 -17.39 4.53 -17.52
C VAL A 159 -17.57 3.14 -16.95
N TYR A 160 -18.52 2.41 -17.53
CA TYR A 160 -18.82 1.04 -17.15
C TYR A 160 -18.64 0.14 -18.37
N VAL A 161 -17.99 -0.99 -18.17
CA VAL A 161 -17.79 -2.03 -19.19
C VAL A 161 -18.55 -3.26 -18.73
N SER A 162 -19.35 -3.86 -19.60
CA SER A 162 -20.09 -5.07 -19.28
C SER A 162 -19.13 -6.18 -18.86
N THR A 163 -19.45 -6.94 -17.82
CA THR A 163 -18.67 -8.15 -17.48
C THR A 163 -18.79 -9.26 -18.53
N THR A 164 -19.70 -9.09 -19.51
CA THR A 164 -19.80 -9.99 -20.67
C THR A 164 -18.78 -9.66 -21.76
N ASP A 165 -18.09 -8.51 -21.67
CA ASP A 165 -16.97 -8.18 -22.55
C ASP A 165 -15.84 -9.23 -22.36
N PRO A 166 -15.26 -9.81 -23.42
CA PRO A 166 -14.29 -10.90 -23.31
C PRO A 166 -13.08 -10.61 -22.42
N ARG A 167 -12.66 -9.34 -22.35
CA ARG A 167 -11.55 -8.92 -21.49
C ARG A 167 -11.95 -8.90 -20.02
N GLU A 168 -13.18 -8.48 -19.74
CA GLU A 168 -13.67 -8.40 -18.37
C GLU A 168 -14.15 -9.74 -17.84
N SER A 169 -14.78 -10.57 -18.68
CA SER A 169 -15.38 -11.85 -18.28
C SER A 169 -14.38 -12.81 -17.64
N SER A 170 -13.14 -12.87 -18.14
CA SER A 170 -12.07 -13.69 -17.57
C SER A 170 -11.50 -13.16 -16.25
N CYS A 171 -11.80 -11.91 -15.90
CA CYS A 171 -11.18 -11.19 -14.80
C CYS A 171 -12.14 -10.90 -13.64
N VAL A 172 -13.43 -11.25 -13.77
CA VAL A 172 -14.42 -10.97 -12.72
C VAL A 172 -14.25 -11.92 -11.54
N PRO A 173 -14.01 -11.40 -10.32
CA PRO A 173 -13.93 -12.22 -9.11
C PRO A 173 -15.21 -13.02 -8.84
N SER A 174 -15.07 -14.27 -8.38
CA SER A 174 -16.21 -15.18 -8.15
C SER A 174 -17.18 -14.67 -7.07
N ASP A 175 -16.68 -13.97 -6.06
CA ASP A 175 -17.49 -13.34 -5.01
C ASP A 175 -18.41 -12.24 -5.58
N VAL A 176 -17.93 -11.44 -6.54
CA VAL A 176 -18.73 -10.41 -7.22
C VAL A 176 -19.83 -11.04 -8.08
N GLN A 177 -19.54 -12.14 -8.77
CA GLN A 177 -20.55 -12.88 -9.54
C GLN A 177 -21.64 -13.45 -8.63
N VAL A 178 -21.24 -14.08 -7.52
CA VAL A 178 -22.16 -14.62 -6.50
C VAL A 178 -23.01 -13.51 -5.89
N ALA A 179 -22.40 -12.37 -5.55
CA ALA A 179 -23.11 -11.21 -5.01
C ALA A 179 -24.14 -10.66 -6.00
N ALA A 180 -23.83 -10.61 -7.29
CA ALA A 180 -24.78 -10.16 -8.31
C ALA A 180 -26.03 -11.06 -8.38
N VAL A 181 -25.84 -12.38 -8.31
CA VAL A 181 -26.94 -13.37 -8.28
C VAL A 181 -27.76 -13.23 -7.00
N GLN A 182 -27.10 -13.17 -5.83
CA GLN A 182 -27.78 -13.03 -4.54
C GLN A 182 -28.58 -11.72 -4.43
N ARG A 183 -28.06 -10.62 -4.99
CA ARG A 183 -28.80 -9.36 -5.08
C ARG A 183 -30.06 -9.52 -5.92
N SER A 184 -29.96 -10.18 -7.09
CA SER A 184 -31.10 -10.41 -7.98
C SER A 184 -32.18 -11.25 -7.28
N GLN A 185 -31.79 -12.31 -6.59
CA GLN A 185 -32.68 -13.13 -5.75
C GLN A 185 -33.36 -12.32 -4.64
N ALA A 186 -32.59 -11.53 -3.88
CA ALA A 186 -33.13 -10.67 -2.82
C ALA A 186 -34.14 -9.63 -3.36
N ARG A 187 -33.93 -9.10 -4.58
CA ARG A 187 -34.90 -8.21 -5.23
C ARG A 187 -36.17 -8.95 -5.68
N ALA A 188 -36.04 -10.17 -6.20
CA ALA A 188 -37.19 -11.01 -6.54
C ALA A 188 -38.06 -11.32 -5.32
N GLU A 189 -37.44 -11.51 -4.15
CA GLU A 189 -38.09 -11.70 -2.85
C GLU A 189 -38.61 -10.40 -2.21
N LYS A 190 -38.43 -9.24 -2.87
CA LYS A 190 -38.75 -7.89 -2.35
C LYS A 190 -38.01 -7.54 -1.05
N ASN A 191 -36.88 -8.20 -0.79
CA ASN A 191 -35.98 -7.89 0.32
C ASN A 191 -34.97 -6.81 -0.11
N TYR A 192 -35.47 -5.57 -0.24
CA TYR A 192 -34.68 -4.46 -0.76
C TYR A 192 -33.49 -4.09 0.12
N THR A 193 -33.61 -4.21 1.45
CA THR A 193 -32.52 -3.90 2.39
C THR A 193 -31.31 -4.81 2.19
N THR A 194 -31.56 -6.11 1.99
CA THR A 194 -30.50 -7.08 1.73
C THR A 194 -29.93 -6.89 0.32
N ALA A 195 -30.80 -6.65 -0.67
CA ALA A 195 -30.36 -6.35 -2.03
C ALA A 195 -29.46 -5.10 -2.11
N ASP A 196 -29.80 -4.04 -1.39
CA ASP A 196 -29.04 -2.79 -1.42
C ASP A 196 -27.70 -2.94 -0.67
N ALA A 197 -27.66 -3.66 0.45
CA ALA A 197 -26.40 -4.00 1.13
C ALA A 197 -25.46 -4.84 0.26
N ILE A 198 -26.00 -5.80 -0.49
CA ILE A 198 -25.22 -6.59 -1.46
C ILE A 198 -24.78 -5.70 -2.63
N HIS A 199 -25.63 -4.78 -3.08
CA HIS A 199 -25.27 -3.82 -4.12
C HIS A 199 -24.10 -2.92 -3.70
N ASP A 200 -24.05 -2.46 -2.46
CA ASP A 200 -22.94 -1.68 -1.91
C ASP A 200 -21.65 -2.50 -1.85
N ALA A 201 -21.72 -3.79 -1.51
CA ALA A 201 -20.57 -4.68 -1.57
C ALA A 201 -20.03 -4.81 -3.01
N ILE A 202 -20.90 -4.94 -4.01
CA ILE A 202 -20.51 -4.97 -5.44
C ILE A 202 -19.84 -3.65 -5.83
N ILE A 203 -20.35 -2.50 -5.37
CA ILE A 203 -19.77 -1.17 -5.60
C ILE A 203 -18.37 -1.05 -5.01
N ASN A 204 -18.18 -1.51 -3.76
CA ASN A 204 -16.90 -1.45 -3.07
C ASN A 204 -15.83 -2.32 -3.73
N SER A 205 -16.24 -3.39 -4.42
CA SER A 205 -15.35 -4.23 -5.24
C SER A 205 -15.03 -3.64 -6.62
N GLY A 206 -15.51 -2.43 -6.93
CA GLY A 206 -15.26 -1.76 -8.22
C GLY A 206 -16.21 -2.18 -9.35
N TYR A 207 -17.32 -2.83 -9.04
CA TYR A 207 -18.34 -3.25 -10.00
C TYR A 207 -19.67 -2.54 -9.73
N ARG A 208 -20.63 -2.64 -10.64
CA ARG A 208 -21.98 -2.14 -10.40
C ARG A 208 -22.98 -2.92 -11.23
N VAL A 209 -24.13 -3.19 -10.64
CA VAL A 209 -25.29 -3.72 -11.37
C VAL A 209 -26.09 -2.55 -11.94
N LEU A 210 -26.11 -2.42 -13.26
CA LEU A 210 -26.82 -1.37 -13.99
C LEU A 210 -28.13 -1.91 -14.55
N LYS A 211 -29.19 -1.10 -14.51
CA LYS A 211 -30.49 -1.43 -15.10
C LYS A 211 -30.79 -0.45 -16.22
N PHE A 212 -30.95 -0.93 -17.45
CA PHE A 212 -31.37 -0.10 -18.58
C PHE A 212 -32.87 -0.30 -18.85
N PRO A 213 -33.57 0.68 -19.45
CA PRO A 213 -35.02 0.65 -19.63
C PRO A 213 -35.58 -0.56 -20.40
N ASN A 214 -34.73 -1.21 -21.23
CA ASN A 214 -35.12 -2.33 -22.10
C ASN A 214 -34.19 -3.57 -21.93
N SER A 215 -33.38 -3.65 -20.86
CA SER A 215 -32.44 -4.76 -20.65
C SER A 215 -32.60 -5.42 -19.28
N GLU A 216 -32.13 -6.65 -19.17
CA GLU A 216 -31.83 -7.28 -17.90
C GLU A 216 -30.78 -6.47 -17.11
N GLU A 217 -30.67 -6.74 -15.81
CA GLU A 217 -29.65 -6.14 -14.96
C GLU A 217 -28.25 -6.58 -15.42
N ILE A 218 -27.41 -5.63 -15.82
CA ILE A 218 -26.06 -5.89 -16.33
C ILE A 218 -25.06 -5.64 -15.21
N LEU A 219 -24.26 -6.67 -14.87
CA LEU A 219 -23.07 -6.48 -14.05
C LEU A 219 -21.98 -5.82 -14.90
N ALA A 220 -21.40 -4.74 -14.40
CA ALA A 220 -20.39 -3.97 -15.13
C ALA A 220 -19.23 -3.56 -14.24
N ARG A 221 -18.01 -3.56 -14.79
CA ARG A 221 -16.82 -3.05 -14.11
C ARG A 221 -16.72 -1.54 -14.27
N LYS A 222 -16.36 -0.85 -13.18
CA LYS A 222 -16.16 0.60 -13.14
C LYS A 222 -14.74 0.97 -13.56
N TYR A 223 -14.61 1.93 -14.47
CA TYR A 223 -13.35 2.56 -14.85
C TYR A 223 -13.41 4.07 -14.66
N ARG A 224 -12.36 4.67 -14.11
CA ARG A 224 -12.19 6.12 -14.04
C ARG A 224 -11.25 6.54 -15.16
N ILE A 225 -11.72 7.39 -16.07
CA ILE A 225 -10.99 7.81 -17.26
C ILE A 225 -10.53 9.26 -17.12
N ARG A 226 -9.29 9.52 -17.51
CA ARG A 226 -8.73 10.86 -17.72
C ARG A 226 -8.33 10.99 -19.19
N LEU A 227 -8.84 12.01 -19.87
CA LEU A 227 -8.54 12.24 -21.29
C LEU A 227 -7.05 12.57 -21.48
N LYS A 228 -6.38 11.78 -22.31
CA LYS A 228 -4.96 11.97 -22.59
C LYS A 228 -4.74 13.26 -23.39
N GLY A 229 -3.75 14.04 -22.96
CA GLY A 229 -3.25 15.20 -23.69
C GLY A 229 -4.05 16.49 -23.54
N ILE A 230 -5.14 16.50 -22.77
CA ILE A 230 -5.93 17.73 -22.53
C ILE A 230 -6.19 17.97 -21.04
N ASP A 231 -6.26 19.25 -20.63
CA ASP A 231 -6.69 19.67 -19.29
C ASP A 231 -7.83 20.70 -19.43
N ALA A 232 -9.02 20.34 -18.97
CA ALA A 232 -10.20 21.18 -18.99
C ALA A 232 -10.29 22.04 -17.73
N PRO A 233 -10.93 23.22 -17.78
CA PRO A 233 -11.19 24.01 -16.58
C PRO A 233 -11.99 23.22 -15.53
N GLU A 234 -11.59 23.35 -14.26
CA GLU A 234 -12.30 22.73 -13.14
C GLU A 234 -13.73 23.30 -13.02
N ASN A 235 -14.67 22.58 -12.42
CA ASN A 235 -16.07 23.05 -12.34
C ASN A 235 -16.24 24.44 -11.68
N ALA A 236 -15.32 24.81 -10.78
CA ALA A 236 -15.31 26.12 -10.12
C ALA A 236 -14.60 27.22 -10.94
N MET A 237 -13.93 26.86 -12.03
CA MET A 237 -13.29 27.80 -12.95
C MET A 237 -14.30 28.34 -13.98
N PRO A 238 -14.06 29.56 -14.51
CA PRO A 238 -14.75 30.02 -15.72
C PRO A 238 -14.63 28.99 -16.85
N TYR A 239 -15.73 28.75 -17.55
CA TYR A 239 -15.86 27.71 -18.60
C TYR A 239 -15.76 26.25 -18.12
N GLY A 240 -15.61 26.00 -16.82
CA GLY A 240 -15.65 24.66 -16.24
C GLY A 240 -16.99 23.95 -16.42
N PRO A 241 -18.12 24.59 -16.04
CA PRO A 241 -19.46 24.05 -16.29
C PRO A 241 -19.72 23.83 -17.79
N ASP A 242 -19.29 24.76 -18.65
CA ASP A 242 -19.44 24.65 -20.11
C ASP A 242 -18.64 23.46 -20.69
N ALA A 243 -17.41 23.25 -20.21
CA ALA A 243 -16.58 22.12 -20.62
C ALA A 243 -17.20 20.79 -20.20
N LYS A 244 -17.72 20.71 -18.97
CA LYS A 244 -18.46 19.54 -18.47
C LYS A 244 -19.74 19.30 -19.27
N GLU A 245 -20.51 20.36 -19.55
CA GLU A 245 -21.76 20.25 -20.31
C GLU A 245 -21.51 19.79 -21.74
N GLU A 246 -20.46 20.29 -22.39
CA GLU A 246 -20.10 19.86 -23.74
C GLU A 246 -19.63 18.40 -23.76
N LEU A 247 -18.75 18.00 -22.83
CA LEU A 247 -18.36 16.59 -22.73
C LEU A 247 -19.59 15.71 -22.51
N THR A 248 -20.54 16.16 -21.68
CA THR A 248 -21.83 15.51 -21.46
C THR A 248 -22.64 15.36 -22.75
N LYS A 249 -22.80 16.42 -23.53
CA LYS A 249 -23.48 16.38 -24.84
C LYS A 249 -22.83 15.40 -25.81
N ILE A 250 -21.51 15.30 -25.78
CA ILE A 250 -20.75 14.40 -26.67
C ILE A 250 -21.00 12.94 -26.28
N VAL A 251 -20.86 12.57 -25.00
CA VAL A 251 -20.79 11.16 -24.57
C VAL A 251 -22.07 10.59 -23.96
N GLN A 252 -22.98 11.43 -23.45
CA GLN A 252 -24.19 10.96 -22.74
C GLN A 252 -25.03 10.02 -23.62
N GLY A 253 -25.42 8.89 -23.04
CA GLY A 253 -26.27 7.89 -23.67
C GLY A 253 -25.61 7.11 -24.81
N LYS A 254 -24.31 7.31 -25.06
CA LYS A 254 -23.58 6.66 -26.15
C LYS A 254 -22.52 5.70 -25.60
N CYS A 255 -22.22 4.66 -26.38
CA CYS A 255 -21.10 3.76 -26.13
C CYS A 255 -19.81 4.40 -26.67
N LEU A 256 -18.72 4.27 -25.92
CA LEU A 256 -17.42 4.84 -26.26
C LEU A 256 -16.43 3.73 -26.56
N ARG A 257 -15.54 3.95 -27.53
CA ARG A 257 -14.31 3.16 -27.68
C ARG A 257 -13.18 3.88 -26.94
N VAL A 258 -12.55 3.17 -26.02
CA VAL A 258 -11.52 3.71 -25.12
C VAL A 258 -10.19 3.03 -25.42
N LEU A 259 -9.15 3.82 -25.75
CA LEU A 259 -7.77 3.32 -25.90
C LEU A 259 -6.96 3.73 -24.67
N VAL A 260 -6.53 2.75 -23.86
CA VAL A 260 -5.84 3.01 -22.58
C VAL A 260 -4.32 2.90 -22.75
N TYR A 261 -3.60 3.91 -22.27
CA TYR A 261 -2.13 3.96 -22.33
C TYR A 261 -1.46 3.63 -20.99
N GLY A 262 -2.19 3.72 -19.88
CA GLY A 262 -1.72 3.42 -18.53
C GLY A 262 -2.62 4.03 -17.47
N GLU A 263 -2.18 3.99 -16.22
CA GLU A 263 -2.87 4.57 -15.07
C GLU A 263 -2.02 5.68 -14.44
N ASP A 264 -2.68 6.73 -13.95
CA ASP A 264 -2.02 7.77 -13.16
C ASP A 264 -1.89 7.37 -11.68
N GLN A 265 -1.16 8.18 -10.90
CA GLN A 265 -0.95 7.96 -9.46
C GLN A 265 -2.24 7.94 -8.60
N TRP A 266 -3.39 8.31 -9.18
CA TRP A 266 -4.71 8.30 -8.54
C TRP A 266 -5.60 7.16 -9.05
N GLY A 267 -5.05 6.24 -9.84
CA GLY A 267 -5.75 5.08 -10.40
C GLY A 267 -6.76 5.42 -11.49
N ARG A 268 -6.58 6.54 -12.22
CA ARG A 268 -7.38 6.86 -13.42
C ARG A 268 -6.65 6.39 -14.67
N CYS A 269 -7.38 5.76 -15.58
CA CYS A 269 -6.86 5.35 -16.87
C CYS A 269 -6.65 6.58 -17.76
N ILE A 270 -5.42 6.79 -18.21
CA ILE A 270 -5.05 7.82 -19.18
C ILE A 270 -5.38 7.29 -20.57
N SER A 271 -6.37 7.89 -21.23
CA SER A 271 -6.99 7.28 -22.41
C SER A 271 -7.38 8.26 -23.51
N ASP A 272 -7.38 7.76 -24.75
CA ASP A 272 -8.03 8.40 -25.89
C ASP A 272 -9.47 7.88 -26.04
N LEU A 273 -10.42 8.79 -26.31
CA LEU A 273 -11.84 8.44 -26.44
C LEU A 273 -12.38 8.70 -27.84
N TYR A 274 -13.13 7.71 -28.33
CA TYR A 274 -13.88 7.81 -29.58
C TYR A 274 -15.36 7.56 -29.32
N CYS A 275 -16.19 8.49 -29.78
CA CYS A 275 -17.64 8.37 -29.74
C CYS A 275 -18.17 8.32 -31.18
N ASN A 276 -18.76 7.20 -31.60
CA ASN A 276 -19.22 6.97 -32.98
C ASN A 276 -18.15 7.32 -34.04
N GLY A 277 -16.90 6.92 -33.78
CA GLY A 277 -15.75 7.18 -34.66
C GLY A 277 -15.18 8.61 -34.59
N LYS A 278 -15.80 9.54 -33.83
CA LYS A 278 -15.27 10.89 -33.61
C LYS A 278 -14.35 10.93 -32.40
N PHE A 279 -13.18 11.55 -32.57
CA PHE A 279 -12.22 11.72 -31.49
C PHE A 279 -12.70 12.82 -30.52
N VAL A 280 -12.92 12.46 -29.24
CA VAL A 280 -13.57 13.35 -28.27
C VAL A 280 -12.66 14.53 -27.91
N GLN A 281 -11.36 14.30 -27.75
CA GLN A 281 -10.41 15.37 -27.42
C GLN A 281 -10.30 16.43 -28.53
N GLU A 282 -10.44 16.03 -29.81
CA GLU A 282 -10.53 16.96 -30.93
C GLU A 282 -11.71 17.92 -30.78
N LEU A 283 -12.89 17.39 -30.46
CA LEU A 283 -14.11 18.20 -30.30
C LEU A 283 -13.97 19.20 -29.15
N MET A 284 -13.40 18.76 -28.02
CA MET A 284 -13.15 19.61 -26.84
C MET A 284 -12.17 20.76 -27.14
N LEU A 285 -11.07 20.46 -27.85
CA LEU A 285 -10.07 21.46 -28.23
C LEU A 285 -10.61 22.44 -29.28
N LYS A 286 -11.29 21.95 -30.32
CA LYS A 286 -11.88 22.81 -31.37
C LYS A 286 -12.97 23.75 -30.84
N LYS A 287 -13.68 23.34 -29.79
CA LYS A 287 -14.65 24.18 -29.08
C LYS A 287 -14.01 25.10 -28.04
N GLY A 288 -12.69 25.04 -27.85
CA GLY A 288 -11.99 25.86 -26.87
C GLY A 288 -12.43 25.60 -25.44
N LEU A 289 -12.70 24.33 -25.08
CA LEU A 289 -13.16 23.93 -23.75
C LEU A 289 -12.12 23.12 -22.97
N ALA A 290 -10.92 22.97 -23.54
CA ALA A 290 -9.78 22.36 -22.88
C ALA A 290 -8.47 22.98 -23.40
N TRP A 291 -7.43 22.89 -22.58
CA TRP A 291 -6.05 23.22 -22.93
C TRP A 291 -5.32 21.98 -23.42
N HIS A 292 -4.46 22.09 -24.42
CA HIS A 292 -3.50 21.05 -24.79
C HIS A 292 -2.41 20.97 -23.73
N TYR A 293 -2.25 19.79 -23.13
CA TYR A 293 -1.25 19.58 -22.09
C TYR A 293 0.08 19.13 -22.69
N ALA A 294 0.76 20.07 -23.37
CA ALA A 294 1.96 19.83 -24.17
C ALA A 294 3.14 19.19 -23.41
N PHE A 295 3.17 19.31 -22.07
CA PHE A 295 4.21 18.66 -21.25
C PHE A 295 4.08 17.13 -21.26
N TYR A 296 2.86 16.59 -21.33
CA TYR A 296 2.60 15.14 -21.25
C TYR A 296 2.24 14.51 -22.59
N ASP A 297 1.77 15.30 -23.56
CA ASP A 297 1.39 14.81 -24.88
C ASP A 297 1.91 15.76 -25.97
N GLN A 298 2.87 15.29 -26.76
CA GLN A 298 3.55 16.10 -27.79
C GLN A 298 2.91 15.98 -29.18
N ARG A 299 1.69 15.42 -29.28
CA ARG A 299 1.00 15.28 -30.57
C ARG A 299 0.74 16.65 -31.21
N PRO A 300 1.26 16.92 -32.42
CA PRO A 300 1.11 18.21 -33.08
C PRO A 300 -0.35 18.54 -33.46
N GLU A 301 -1.21 17.53 -33.58
CA GLU A 301 -2.62 17.67 -33.93
C GLU A 301 -3.39 18.41 -32.83
N LEU A 302 -3.14 18.08 -31.55
CA LEU A 302 -3.80 18.72 -30.40
C LEU A 302 -3.42 20.20 -30.32
N ALA A 303 -2.13 20.51 -30.50
CA ALA A 303 -1.63 21.88 -30.53
C ALA A 303 -2.23 22.71 -31.68
N THR A 304 -2.50 22.05 -32.82
CA THR A 304 -3.11 22.71 -33.98
C THR A 304 -4.56 23.09 -33.70
N TRP A 305 -5.36 22.19 -33.12
CA TRP A 305 -6.76 22.47 -32.78
C TRP A 305 -6.91 23.52 -31.69
N GLU A 306 -6.04 23.52 -30.67
CA GLU A 306 -6.00 24.62 -29.67
C GLU A 306 -5.74 25.97 -30.36
N ARG A 307 -4.72 26.03 -31.23
CA ARG A 307 -4.34 27.26 -31.92
C ARG A 307 -5.47 27.79 -32.79
N GLU A 308 -6.19 26.92 -33.48
CA GLU A 308 -7.35 27.28 -34.29
C GLU A 308 -8.50 27.85 -33.45
N ALA A 309 -8.81 27.23 -32.31
CA ALA A 309 -9.85 27.71 -31.39
C ALA A 309 -9.46 29.06 -30.77
N ARG A 310 -8.18 29.23 -30.41
CA ARG A 310 -7.62 30.46 -29.86
C ARG A 310 -7.63 31.60 -30.86
N ALA A 311 -7.25 31.35 -32.11
CA ALA A 311 -7.27 32.36 -33.17
C ALA A 311 -8.70 32.86 -33.48
N LYS A 312 -9.71 32.02 -33.27
CA LYS A 312 -11.12 32.34 -33.47
C LYS A 312 -11.81 32.89 -32.21
N GLY A 313 -11.13 32.92 -31.06
CA GLY A 313 -11.71 33.35 -29.78
C GLY A 313 -12.89 32.50 -29.32
N ILE A 314 -12.84 31.18 -29.55
CA ILE A 314 -13.95 30.26 -29.25
C ILE A 314 -13.81 29.70 -27.82
N GLY A 315 -14.93 29.60 -27.09
CA GLY A 315 -14.96 28.99 -25.76
C GLY A 315 -14.17 29.80 -24.73
N LEU A 316 -13.29 29.15 -23.97
CA LEU A 316 -12.44 29.81 -22.97
C LEU A 316 -11.54 30.89 -23.58
N TRP A 317 -11.24 30.79 -24.88
CA TRP A 317 -10.44 31.78 -25.61
C TRP A 317 -11.18 33.08 -25.94
N ALA A 318 -12.49 33.17 -25.67
CA ALA A 318 -13.23 34.42 -25.73
C ALA A 318 -12.84 35.38 -24.58
N SER A 319 -12.28 34.84 -23.49
CA SER A 319 -11.71 35.64 -22.41
C SER A 319 -10.41 36.33 -22.87
N SER A 320 -10.20 37.57 -22.44
CA SER A 320 -8.96 38.32 -22.72
C SER A 320 -7.73 37.75 -21.99
N ASN A 321 -7.94 37.02 -20.89
CA ASN A 321 -6.88 36.34 -20.16
C ASN A 321 -7.38 35.00 -19.57
N PRO A 322 -7.47 33.93 -20.39
CA PRO A 322 -7.89 32.63 -19.90
C PRO A 322 -6.78 31.99 -19.03
N GLU A 323 -7.14 31.59 -17.82
CA GLU A 323 -6.24 30.91 -16.89
C GLU A 323 -6.17 29.41 -17.18
N LYS A 324 -4.98 28.83 -17.05
CA LYS A 324 -4.77 27.39 -17.23
C LYS A 324 -5.25 26.59 -16.02
N PRO A 325 -5.88 25.42 -16.19
CA PRO A 325 -6.41 24.66 -15.06
C PRO A 325 -5.33 24.19 -14.08
N TRP A 326 -4.15 23.79 -14.56
CA TRP A 326 -3.03 23.41 -13.68
C TRP A 326 -2.42 24.59 -12.90
N GLU A 327 -2.49 25.81 -13.44
CA GLU A 327 -2.08 27.04 -12.73
C GLU A 327 -3.14 27.43 -11.69
N TRP A 328 -4.43 27.36 -12.05
CA TRP A 328 -5.54 27.62 -11.14
C TRP A 328 -5.57 26.66 -9.94
N LYS A 329 -5.33 25.36 -10.17
CA LYS A 329 -5.24 24.31 -9.12
C LYS A 329 -4.14 24.62 -8.11
N LYS A 330 -3.03 25.20 -8.56
CA LYS A 330 -1.92 25.62 -7.70
C LYS A 330 -2.30 26.83 -6.84
N ASN A 331 -3.08 27.74 -7.39
CA ASN A 331 -3.49 28.99 -6.73
C ASN A 331 -4.69 28.81 -5.79
N ASN A 332 -5.48 27.74 -5.94
CA ASN A 332 -6.71 27.51 -5.19
C ASN A 332 -6.79 26.14 -4.48
N PRO A 333 -5.82 25.79 -3.60
CA PRO A 333 -5.77 24.46 -2.97
C PRO A 333 -6.96 24.17 -2.04
N ARG A 334 -7.64 25.19 -1.50
CA ARG A 334 -8.78 25.06 -0.58
C ARG A 334 -10.11 24.72 -1.27
N LEU A 335 -10.27 25.01 -2.56
CA LEU A 335 -11.52 24.81 -3.30
C LEU A 335 -11.64 23.41 -3.95
N LEU A 336 -10.59 22.57 -3.83
CA LEU A 336 -10.57 21.19 -4.31
C LEU A 336 -11.24 20.19 -3.35
N CYS A 337 -11.61 20.63 -2.13
CA CYS A 337 -12.35 19.83 -1.15
C CYS A 337 -13.85 20.08 -1.30
N GLY A 338 -14.53 19.26 -2.10
CA GLY A 338 -15.98 19.31 -2.26
C GLY A 338 -16.73 18.83 -1.01
N GLN A 339 -16.89 19.72 -0.03
CA GLN A 339 -18.03 19.86 0.89
C GLN A 339 -17.62 20.85 1.98
N CYS A 340 -18.20 22.05 1.96
CA CYS A 340 -18.52 22.93 3.10
C CYS A 340 -18.96 24.28 2.55
N ILE A 341 -20.26 24.45 2.33
CA ILE A 341 -20.90 25.77 2.37
C ILE A 341 -21.79 25.71 3.61
N GLU A 342 -21.41 26.44 4.67
CA GLU A 342 -22.27 27.37 5.43
C GLU A 342 -21.54 27.96 6.66
N ASP A 343 -21.57 29.30 6.70
CA ASP A 343 -21.71 30.25 7.81
C ASP A 343 -20.69 30.43 8.95
N THR A 344 -19.94 31.53 8.81
CA THR A 344 -19.56 32.61 9.77
C THR A 344 -19.60 32.33 11.28
N THR A 345 -18.47 32.56 11.97
CA THR A 345 -18.20 33.78 12.79
C THR A 345 -16.80 33.76 13.43
N THR A 346 -16.31 34.97 13.68
CA THR A 346 -14.98 35.45 14.11
C THR A 346 -14.44 34.94 15.45
N GLY A 347 -13.10 34.91 15.59
CA GLY A 347 -12.40 34.98 16.88
C GLY A 347 -10.90 34.72 16.79
N ASP A 348 -10.09 35.77 17.01
CA ASP A 348 -8.62 35.80 17.02
C ASP A 348 -7.96 34.89 18.06
N TYR A 349 -6.93 34.14 17.66
CA TYR A 349 -5.81 33.74 18.51
C TYR A 349 -4.59 33.36 17.66
N GLU A 350 -3.45 34.01 17.92
CA GLU A 350 -2.11 33.55 17.54
C GLU A 350 -1.91 32.10 17.99
N LEU A 351 -1.43 31.20 17.12
CA LEU A 351 -0.85 29.93 17.54
C LEU A 351 0.01 29.26 16.45
N LEU A 352 1.15 28.77 16.93
CA LEU A 352 2.11 27.87 16.30
C LEU A 352 1.44 26.76 15.48
N GLY A 353 1.99 26.48 14.30
CA GLY A 353 1.45 25.49 13.36
C GLY A 353 1.41 24.07 13.92
N HIS A 354 0.22 23.48 13.89
CA HIS A 354 -0.01 22.04 13.90
C HIS A 354 0.36 21.46 12.53
N HIS A 355 0.76 20.18 12.51
CA HIS A 355 1.22 19.38 11.36
C HIS A 355 2.72 19.52 11.09
N GLY A 356 3.49 18.52 11.52
CA GLY A 356 4.92 18.40 11.33
C GLY A 356 5.35 18.28 9.87
N VAL A 357 5.29 19.39 9.14
CA VAL A 357 6.08 19.66 7.94
C VAL A 357 7.01 20.82 8.30
N SER A 358 8.32 20.59 8.28
CA SER A 358 9.30 21.66 8.50
C SER A 358 9.09 22.77 7.46
N ALA A 359 9.14 24.03 7.89
CA ALA A 359 9.09 25.21 7.01
C ALA A 359 10.13 25.13 5.86
N ALA A 360 11.23 24.38 6.06
CA ALA A 360 12.25 24.15 5.06
C ALA A 360 11.77 23.29 3.86
N THR A 361 10.85 22.33 4.06
CA THR A 361 10.31 21.49 2.97
C THR A 361 9.39 22.30 2.04
N VAL A 362 8.71 23.31 2.59
CA VAL A 362 7.93 24.29 1.81
C VAL A 362 8.88 25.18 1.00
N GLY A 363 10.01 25.56 1.60
CA GLY A 363 11.04 26.38 0.97
C GLY A 363 11.68 25.79 -0.30
N LEU A 364 11.97 24.49 -0.29
CA LEU A 364 12.48 23.76 -1.45
C LEU A 364 11.52 23.85 -2.64
N SER A 365 10.24 23.62 -2.38
CA SER A 365 9.20 23.63 -3.42
C SER A 365 8.95 25.04 -3.97
N ALA A 366 9.08 26.06 -3.11
CA ALA A 366 8.98 27.46 -3.49
C ALA A 366 10.14 27.91 -4.38
N LEU A 367 11.40 27.60 -4.02
CA LEU A 367 12.55 27.91 -4.86
C LEU A 367 12.48 27.19 -6.22
N ALA A 368 12.13 25.90 -6.22
CA ALA A 368 12.00 25.13 -7.46
C ALA A 368 10.92 25.71 -8.37
N HIS A 369 9.79 26.12 -7.79
CA HIS A 369 8.72 26.75 -8.54
C HIS A 369 9.16 28.09 -9.13
N ASP A 370 9.84 28.92 -8.35
CA ASP A 370 10.23 30.26 -8.79
C ASP A 370 11.37 30.23 -9.81
N LEU A 371 12.28 29.27 -9.74
CA LEU A 371 13.27 29.05 -10.80
C LEU A 371 12.61 28.59 -12.11
N PHE A 372 11.60 27.72 -12.02
CA PHE A 372 10.82 27.29 -13.18
C PHE A 372 9.97 28.44 -13.76
N ASN A 373 9.37 29.26 -12.91
CA ASN A 373 8.65 30.46 -13.34
C ASN A 373 9.61 31.49 -13.97
N PHE A 374 10.79 31.69 -13.38
CA PHE A 374 11.82 32.57 -13.94
C PHE A 374 12.32 32.06 -15.29
N GLU A 375 12.41 30.75 -15.52
CA GLU A 375 12.73 30.22 -16.84
C GLU A 375 11.73 30.69 -17.90
N ILE A 376 10.45 30.58 -17.57
CA ILE A 376 9.36 30.86 -18.49
C ILE A 376 9.21 32.37 -18.71
N THR A 377 9.41 33.16 -17.65
CA THR A 377 9.05 34.59 -17.65
C THR A 377 10.25 35.54 -17.65
N SER A 378 11.45 35.05 -17.31
CA SER A 378 12.63 35.86 -16.98
C SER A 378 12.39 36.90 -15.87
N GLN A 379 11.31 36.77 -15.09
CA GLN A 379 10.94 37.67 -14.02
C GLN A 379 11.26 37.08 -12.65
N VAL A 380 11.88 37.90 -11.80
CA VAL A 380 12.23 37.51 -10.43
C VAL A 380 11.05 37.80 -9.50
N HIS A 381 10.84 36.93 -8.51
CA HIS A 381 9.75 37.05 -7.55
C HIS A 381 9.70 38.44 -6.89
N GLU A 382 8.52 39.08 -6.89
CA GLU A 382 8.38 40.50 -6.51
C GLU A 382 8.74 40.77 -5.04
N GLY A 383 8.49 39.80 -4.15
CA GLY A 383 8.84 39.88 -2.73
C GLY A 383 10.34 39.76 -2.41
N LEU A 384 11.18 39.26 -3.34
CA LEU A 384 12.59 38.99 -3.04
C LEU A 384 13.39 40.26 -2.75
N SER A 385 13.04 41.37 -3.42
CA SER A 385 13.76 42.65 -3.28
C SER A 385 13.67 43.24 -1.86
N ASN A 386 12.78 42.74 -1.01
CA ASN A 386 12.70 43.13 0.40
C ASN A 386 13.70 42.39 1.29
N HIS A 387 14.35 41.35 0.78
CA HIS A 387 15.26 40.47 1.52
C HIS A 387 16.71 40.51 1.02
N VAL A 388 16.97 41.13 -0.14
CA VAL A 388 18.32 41.23 -0.73
C VAL A 388 18.64 42.69 -1.06
N VAL A 389 19.92 43.05 -1.02
CA VAL A 389 20.39 44.43 -1.24
C VAL A 389 20.69 44.74 -2.71
N SER A 390 20.83 43.72 -3.55
CA SER A 390 21.10 43.92 -4.97
C SER A 390 19.88 44.27 -5.81
N SER A 391 20.11 44.97 -6.92
CA SER A 391 19.07 45.39 -7.88
C SER A 391 18.35 44.21 -8.57
N LYS A 392 17.09 44.41 -9.00
CA LYS A 392 16.29 43.41 -9.73
C LYS A 392 17.01 42.83 -10.96
N ARG A 393 17.84 43.63 -11.65
CA ARG A 393 18.63 43.16 -12.80
C ARG A 393 19.73 42.18 -12.40
N ALA A 394 20.37 42.41 -11.24
CA ALA A 394 21.35 41.48 -10.69
C ALA A 394 20.66 40.19 -10.20
N GLN A 395 19.50 40.31 -9.55
CA GLN A 395 18.70 39.15 -9.10
C GLN A 395 18.31 38.24 -10.28
N ALA A 396 17.93 38.80 -11.43
CA ALA A 396 17.62 38.02 -12.64
C ALA A 396 18.83 37.22 -13.16
N ASN A 397 20.03 37.80 -13.08
CA ASN A 397 21.25 37.08 -13.44
C ASN A 397 21.57 35.94 -12.46
N TRP A 398 21.22 36.08 -11.17
CA TRP A 398 21.37 35.00 -10.19
C TRP A 398 20.40 33.86 -10.46
N TYR A 399 19.13 34.16 -10.72
CA TYR A 399 18.11 33.15 -11.03
C TYR A 399 18.47 32.34 -12.27
N ARG A 400 19.06 32.99 -13.29
CA ARG A 400 19.56 32.27 -14.48
C ARG A 400 20.66 31.27 -14.13
N LYS A 401 21.66 31.70 -13.34
CA LYS A 401 22.75 30.82 -12.88
C LYS A 401 22.22 29.67 -12.01
N LEU A 402 21.28 29.96 -11.11
CA LEU A 402 20.65 28.97 -10.24
C LEU A 402 19.84 27.94 -11.03
N LEU A 403 19.10 28.38 -12.05
CA LEU A 403 18.33 27.50 -12.93
C LEU A 403 19.23 26.55 -13.72
N GLU A 404 20.36 27.05 -14.26
CA GLU A 404 21.36 26.22 -14.93
C GLU A 404 21.95 25.17 -13.99
N ALA A 405 22.36 25.59 -12.79
CA ALA A 405 22.88 24.68 -11.77
C ALA A 405 21.83 23.65 -11.30
N TRP A 406 20.56 24.04 -11.19
CA TRP A 406 19.44 23.18 -10.83
C TRP A 406 19.19 22.07 -11.85
N ARG A 407 19.36 22.38 -13.14
CA ARG A 407 19.24 21.40 -14.23
C ARG A 407 20.41 20.44 -14.32
N ALA A 408 21.61 20.95 -14.03
CA ALA A 408 22.83 20.15 -14.04
C ALA A 408 22.86 19.10 -12.91
N ALA A 409 22.14 19.33 -11.81
CA ALA A 409 21.99 18.37 -10.73
C ALA A 409 21.06 17.21 -11.15
N GLN A 410 21.61 16.03 -11.42
CA GLN A 410 20.88 14.80 -11.74
C GLN A 410 21.15 13.73 -10.67
N PRO A 411 20.16 13.38 -9.81
CA PRO A 411 18.79 13.91 -9.77
C PRO A 411 18.71 15.34 -9.16
N PRO A 412 17.64 16.11 -9.47
CA PRO A 412 17.44 17.45 -8.92
C PRO A 412 17.31 17.41 -7.39
N PRO A 413 17.65 18.50 -6.67
CA PRO A 413 17.65 18.53 -5.20
C PRO A 413 16.32 18.05 -4.61
N LYS A 414 16.35 16.99 -3.80
CA LYS A 414 15.15 16.39 -3.18
C LYS A 414 14.99 16.81 -1.72
N THR A 415 16.01 17.42 -1.14
CA THR A 415 16.00 17.89 0.24
C THR A 415 16.30 19.40 0.33
N PRO A 416 15.75 20.12 1.33
CA PRO A 416 16.06 21.53 1.55
C PRO A 416 17.56 21.80 1.75
N GLU A 417 18.28 20.83 2.33
CA GLU A 417 19.74 20.86 2.50
C GLU A 417 20.47 20.84 1.14
N GLU A 418 20.06 19.98 0.21
CA GLU A 418 20.65 19.89 -1.13
C GLU A 418 20.41 21.16 -1.94
N ALA A 419 19.20 21.73 -1.88
CA ALA A 419 18.88 22.97 -2.59
C ALA A 419 19.63 24.16 -2.02
N ALA A 420 19.74 24.25 -0.70
CA ALA A 420 20.47 25.34 -0.07
C ALA A 420 21.99 25.27 -0.37
N ARG A 421 22.59 24.06 -0.41
CA ARG A 421 23.97 23.87 -0.88
C ARG A 421 24.16 24.29 -2.33
N LEU A 422 23.22 23.93 -3.21
CA LEU A 422 23.24 24.32 -4.61
C LEU A 422 23.20 25.84 -4.76
N VAL A 423 22.35 26.53 -4.00
CA VAL A 423 22.24 27.99 -4.01
C VAL A 423 23.55 28.64 -3.56
N ILE A 424 24.12 28.17 -2.45
CA ILE A 424 25.37 28.70 -1.89
C ILE A 424 26.53 28.50 -2.86
N GLU A 425 26.69 27.31 -3.42
CA GLU A 425 27.79 27.00 -4.34
C GLU A 425 27.69 27.80 -5.65
N THR A 426 26.48 27.91 -6.19
CA THR A 426 26.22 28.65 -7.44
C THR A 426 26.45 30.14 -7.27
N LEU A 427 26.11 30.70 -6.10
CA LEU A 427 26.22 32.11 -5.81
C LEU A 427 27.44 32.48 -4.94
N LYS A 428 28.41 31.59 -4.75
CA LYS A 428 29.59 31.77 -3.87
C LYS A 428 30.45 33.02 -4.13
N THR A 429 30.37 33.58 -5.33
CA THR A 429 31.11 34.79 -5.73
C THR A 429 30.33 36.10 -5.50
N HIS A 430 29.09 36.01 -4.99
CA HIS A 430 28.22 37.17 -4.74
C HIS A 430 28.27 37.61 -3.27
N GLN A 431 27.69 38.78 -2.97
CA GLN A 431 27.70 39.34 -1.63
C GLN A 431 26.98 38.42 -0.64
N LYS A 432 27.59 38.20 0.52
CA LYS A 432 27.07 37.28 1.54
C LYS A 432 25.65 37.63 2.00
N ALA A 433 25.35 38.92 2.18
CA ALA A 433 24.04 39.39 2.59
C ALA A 433 22.92 39.03 1.59
N ASP A 434 23.24 39.02 0.30
CA ASP A 434 22.28 38.66 -0.75
C ASP A 434 21.99 37.16 -0.80
N VAL A 435 23.02 36.33 -0.59
CA VAL A 435 22.85 34.87 -0.54
C VAL A 435 22.09 34.46 0.72
N GLU A 436 22.39 35.07 1.87
CA GLU A 436 21.66 34.83 3.12
C GLU A 436 20.22 35.35 3.05
N GLY A 437 20.00 36.51 2.42
CA GLY A 437 18.69 37.07 2.15
C GLY A 437 17.81 36.19 1.25
N LEU A 438 18.38 35.65 0.18
CA LEU A 438 17.70 34.72 -0.73
C LEU A 438 17.34 33.40 -0.03
N LEU A 439 18.26 32.83 0.75
CA LEU A 439 17.99 31.61 1.53
C LEU A 439 16.90 31.85 2.57
N SER A 440 16.94 32.99 3.27
CA SER A 440 15.92 33.36 4.24
C SER A 440 14.55 33.59 3.58
N PHE A 441 14.51 34.23 2.41
CA PHE A 441 13.27 34.47 1.68
C PHE A 441 12.54 33.17 1.34
N TYR A 442 13.30 32.14 0.96
CA TYR A 442 12.76 30.81 0.69
C TYR A 442 12.69 29.91 1.92
N GLY A 443 13.02 30.38 3.13
CA GLY A 443 13.04 29.52 4.33
C GLY A 443 14.02 28.35 4.24
N LEU A 444 15.07 28.48 3.43
CA LEU A 444 16.14 27.50 3.27
C LEU A 444 17.25 27.72 4.32
N LEU A 445 18.01 26.66 4.59
CA LEU A 445 19.05 26.68 5.63
C LEU A 445 20.15 27.69 5.30
N LEU A 446 20.48 28.55 6.27
CA LEU A 446 21.52 29.58 6.12
C LEU A 446 22.92 28.95 6.06
N PRO A 447 23.92 29.63 5.46
CA PRO A 447 25.26 29.06 5.22
C PRO A 447 25.97 28.59 6.50
N HIS A 448 25.82 29.32 7.62
CA HIS A 448 26.42 28.92 8.90
C HIS A 448 25.72 27.69 9.50
N THR A 449 24.40 27.56 9.33
CA THR A 449 23.61 26.38 9.72
C THR A 449 23.96 25.18 8.84
N LEU A 450 24.21 25.40 7.55
CA LEU A 450 24.68 24.37 6.62
C LEU A 450 26.09 23.93 6.90
N VAL A 451 27.03 24.81 7.27
CA VAL A 451 28.38 24.40 7.69
C VAL A 451 28.31 23.50 8.94
N GLN A 452 27.35 23.77 9.84
CA GLN A 452 27.05 22.93 11.01
C GLN A 452 26.37 21.59 10.62
N LEU A 453 25.63 21.52 9.51
CA LEU A 453 24.93 20.33 8.99
C LEU A 453 25.73 19.51 7.94
N THR A 454 26.63 20.16 7.19
CA THR A 454 27.54 19.55 6.19
C THR A 454 28.73 18.90 6.83
N ALA A 455 29.06 19.30 8.07
CA ALA A 455 29.97 18.53 8.89
C ALA A 455 29.44 17.09 9.16
N GLU A 456 28.13 16.81 8.96
CA GLU A 456 27.51 15.57 9.45
C GLU A 456 26.61 14.74 8.51
N ARG A 457 26.47 15.02 7.19
CA ARG A 457 25.72 14.09 6.29
C ARG A 457 26.46 13.69 5.01
N PRO A 458 26.96 12.43 4.94
CA PRO A 458 27.37 11.78 3.70
C PRO A 458 26.16 11.39 2.84
N THR A 459 26.23 11.64 1.53
CA THR A 459 25.22 11.30 0.50
C THR A 459 25.22 9.81 0.11
N SER A 460 26.05 9.01 0.76
CA SER A 460 25.97 7.56 0.79
C SER A 460 25.44 7.14 2.15
N LEU A 461 24.53 6.16 2.20
CA LEU A 461 24.26 5.44 3.45
C LEU A 461 25.62 5.11 4.09
N PRO A 462 25.83 5.41 5.39
CA PRO A 462 27.11 5.16 6.03
C PRO A 462 27.57 3.73 5.80
N PRO A 463 28.88 3.46 5.65
CA PRO A 463 29.38 2.12 5.38
C PRO A 463 28.81 1.08 6.34
N GLY A 464 28.15 0.06 5.78
CA GLY A 464 27.50 -1.01 6.52
C GLY A 464 26.01 -0.81 6.84
N VAL A 465 25.42 0.36 6.55
CA VAL A 465 23.97 0.55 6.66
C VAL A 465 23.29 -0.15 5.49
N GLN A 466 22.43 -1.11 5.77
CA GLN A 466 21.67 -1.84 4.76
C GLN A 466 20.53 -0.99 4.22
N TYR A 467 19.87 -0.24 5.11
CA TYR A 467 18.71 0.58 4.79
C TYR A 467 18.34 1.52 5.93
N GLU A 468 17.51 2.51 5.63
CA GLU A 468 16.90 3.40 6.63
C GLU A 468 15.38 3.43 6.53
N PHE A 469 14.71 3.86 7.61
CA PHE A 469 13.28 4.14 7.63
C PHE A 469 12.94 5.16 8.73
N GLN A 470 11.75 5.75 8.61
CA GLN A 470 11.16 6.59 9.65
C GLN A 470 10.11 5.82 10.45
N THR A 471 10.06 6.04 11.76
CA THR A 471 9.08 5.40 12.65
C THR A 471 7.86 6.27 12.86
N LEU A 472 6.74 5.65 13.21
CA LEU A 472 5.65 6.34 13.90
C LEU A 472 6.12 6.87 15.27
N PRO A 473 5.39 7.82 15.88
CA PRO A 473 5.71 8.32 17.21
C PRO A 473 5.88 7.19 18.23
N VAL A 474 7.00 7.21 18.95
CA VAL A 474 7.32 6.13 19.90
C VAL A 474 6.51 6.28 21.18
N ASP A 475 5.81 5.22 21.57
CA ASP A 475 5.17 5.12 22.90
C ASP A 475 6.25 4.81 23.95
N ALA A 476 6.21 5.49 25.10
CA ALA A 476 7.09 5.24 26.24
C ALA A 476 7.12 3.75 26.66
N LYS A 477 5.98 3.03 26.53
CA LYS A 477 5.88 1.59 26.82
C LYS A 477 6.66 0.71 25.84
N ALA A 478 6.99 1.24 24.68
CA ALA A 478 7.71 0.51 23.65
C ALA A 478 9.22 0.43 23.95
N ILE A 479 9.71 1.19 24.93
CA ILE A 479 11.11 1.20 25.37
C ILE A 479 11.30 0.12 26.45
N ALA A 480 12.14 -0.85 26.14
CA ALA A 480 12.32 -2.04 26.98
C ALA A 480 13.28 -1.73 28.15
N ASP A 481 14.42 -1.13 27.83
CA ASP A 481 15.54 -0.82 28.70
C ASP A 481 16.30 0.41 28.14
N GLY A 482 17.52 0.68 28.62
CA GLY A 482 18.31 1.84 28.19
C GLY A 482 18.97 1.72 26.81
N ASP A 483 18.83 0.61 26.09
CA ASP A 483 19.43 0.45 24.76
C ASP A 483 18.60 -0.36 23.74
N GLY A 484 17.41 -0.80 24.13
CA GLY A 484 16.48 -1.60 23.36
C GLY A 484 15.07 -1.03 23.36
N LEU A 485 14.44 -1.01 22.18
CA LEU A 485 13.09 -0.52 22.00
C LEU A 485 12.35 -1.26 20.88
N THR A 486 11.02 -1.22 20.92
CA THR A 486 10.16 -1.63 19.84
C THR A 486 9.63 -0.40 19.13
N VAL A 487 9.73 -0.35 17.81
CA VAL A 487 9.16 0.73 16.99
C VAL A 487 8.19 0.17 15.98
N TYR A 488 7.31 1.04 15.49
CA TYR A 488 6.33 0.70 14.47
C TYR A 488 6.54 1.60 13.26
N VAL A 489 6.52 1.00 12.07
CA VAL A 489 6.64 1.71 10.79
C VAL A 489 5.32 1.54 10.05
N SER A 490 4.77 2.63 9.52
CA SER A 490 3.53 2.57 8.76
C SER A 490 3.69 1.66 7.55
N THR A 491 2.68 0.83 7.26
CA THR A 491 2.66 0.05 6.02
C THR A 491 2.41 0.90 4.78
N THR A 492 2.09 2.19 4.94
CA THR A 492 2.02 3.17 3.85
C THR A 492 3.40 3.67 3.41
N GLU A 493 4.44 3.40 4.19
CA GLU A 493 5.81 3.78 3.82
C GLU A 493 6.22 3.00 2.57
N PRO A 494 6.81 3.62 1.52
CA PRO A 494 6.99 3.00 0.21
C PRO A 494 7.67 1.64 0.24
N ARG A 495 8.60 1.46 1.16
CA ARG A 495 9.32 0.20 1.35
C ARG A 495 8.47 -0.89 2.00
N GLU A 496 7.66 -0.53 3.00
CA GLU A 496 6.85 -1.50 3.72
C GLU A 496 5.61 -1.88 2.91
N SER A 497 5.05 -0.94 2.14
CA SER A 497 3.85 -1.15 1.32
C SER A 497 3.98 -2.33 0.36
N SER A 498 5.14 -2.50 -0.28
CA SER A 498 5.41 -3.63 -1.18
C SER A 498 5.66 -4.97 -0.46
N CYS A 499 5.88 -4.95 0.85
CA CYS A 499 6.33 -6.12 1.62
C CYS A 499 5.27 -6.70 2.56
N VAL A 500 4.08 -6.09 2.64
CA VAL A 500 3.01 -6.57 3.53
C VAL A 500 2.34 -7.82 2.95
N PRO A 501 2.29 -8.95 3.67
CA PRO A 501 1.58 -10.14 3.23
C PRO A 501 0.07 -9.87 3.06
N ARG A 502 -0.51 -10.41 1.98
CA ARG A 502 -1.94 -10.25 1.67
C ARG A 502 -2.85 -10.70 2.82
N GLU A 503 -2.46 -11.76 3.53
CA GLU A 503 -3.18 -12.29 4.70
C GLU A 503 -3.27 -11.27 5.84
N VAL A 504 -2.21 -10.50 6.06
CA VAL A 504 -2.19 -9.45 7.10
C VAL A 504 -3.07 -8.27 6.69
N GLN A 505 -3.08 -7.90 5.41
CA GLN A 505 -3.97 -6.86 4.89
C GLN A 505 -5.45 -7.25 5.04
N ILE A 506 -5.80 -8.48 4.68
CA ILE A 506 -7.15 -9.03 4.85
C ILE A 506 -7.52 -9.07 6.33
N ALA A 507 -6.65 -9.59 7.20
CA ALA A 507 -6.90 -9.66 8.64
C ALA A 507 -7.10 -8.25 9.26
N ALA A 508 -6.37 -7.24 8.80
CA ALA A 508 -6.56 -5.86 9.26
C ALA A 508 -7.96 -5.33 8.89
N ILE A 509 -8.41 -5.56 7.65
CA ILE A 509 -9.75 -5.19 7.18
C ILE A 509 -10.83 -5.94 7.98
N GLU A 510 -10.70 -7.26 8.13
CA GLU A 510 -11.65 -8.09 8.88
C GLU A 510 -11.73 -7.66 10.35
N ARG A 511 -10.61 -7.35 10.99
CA ARG A 511 -10.59 -6.81 12.36
C ARG A 511 -11.43 -5.53 12.45
N SER A 512 -11.23 -4.59 11.52
CA SER A 512 -11.96 -3.31 11.53
C SER A 512 -13.46 -3.52 11.28
N GLN A 513 -13.84 -4.45 10.39
CA GLN A 513 -15.23 -4.86 10.18
C GLN A 513 -15.86 -5.49 11.43
N GLU A 514 -15.15 -6.38 12.13
CA GLU A 514 -15.66 -7.01 13.37
C GLU A 514 -15.78 -5.99 14.52
N ARG A 515 -14.90 -4.99 14.60
CA ARG A 515 -15.06 -3.86 15.53
C ARG A 515 -16.29 -3.02 15.20
N ALA A 516 -16.54 -2.73 13.92
CA ALA A 516 -17.73 -2.00 13.48
C ALA A 516 -19.04 -2.75 13.82
N LYS A 517 -19.02 -4.09 13.73
CA LYS A 517 -20.11 -4.97 14.17
C LYS A 517 -20.21 -5.13 15.70
N LYS A 518 -19.39 -4.41 16.48
CA LYS A 518 -19.27 -4.51 17.95
C LYS A 518 -18.90 -5.92 18.45
N ASN A 519 -18.32 -6.76 17.57
CA ASN A 519 -17.84 -8.09 17.92
C ASN A 519 -16.38 -8.03 18.41
N PHE A 520 -16.19 -7.49 19.61
CA PHE A 520 -14.86 -7.23 20.16
C PHE A 520 -14.04 -8.51 20.41
N SER A 521 -14.68 -9.64 20.71
CA SER A 521 -14.01 -10.91 20.96
C SER A 521 -13.35 -11.45 19.68
N LYS A 522 -14.08 -11.44 18.55
CA LYS A 522 -13.54 -11.86 17.26
C LYS A 522 -12.50 -10.87 16.73
N ALA A 523 -12.76 -9.56 16.84
CA ALA A 523 -11.77 -8.54 16.49
C ALA A 523 -10.47 -8.69 17.30
N LYS A 524 -10.54 -9.07 18.58
CA LYS A 524 -9.36 -9.33 19.42
C LYS A 524 -8.60 -10.58 18.97
N ALA A 525 -9.30 -11.64 18.56
CA ALA A 525 -8.67 -12.84 18.01
C ALA A 525 -7.96 -12.56 16.67
N ILE A 526 -8.59 -11.79 15.78
CA ILE A 526 -7.98 -11.37 14.51
C ILE A 526 -6.78 -10.46 14.77
N HIS A 527 -6.91 -9.49 15.68
CA HIS A 527 -5.79 -8.63 16.06
C HIS A 527 -4.60 -9.43 16.61
N LYS A 528 -4.85 -10.52 17.35
CA LYS A 528 -3.79 -11.41 17.80
C LYS A 528 -3.05 -12.05 16.63
N THR A 529 -3.77 -12.50 15.61
CA THR A 529 -3.18 -13.07 14.38
C THR A 529 -2.30 -12.05 13.64
N ILE A 530 -2.72 -10.77 13.61
CA ILE A 530 -1.92 -9.67 13.06
C ILE A 530 -0.62 -9.47 13.88
N ILE A 531 -0.72 -9.50 15.22
CA ILE A 531 0.43 -9.42 16.12
C ILE A 531 1.40 -10.58 15.92
N ASP A 532 0.88 -11.80 15.84
CA ASP A 532 1.66 -13.02 15.66
C ASP A 532 2.40 -13.01 14.30
N SER A 533 1.87 -12.28 13.32
CA SER A 533 2.49 -12.04 12.01
C SER A 533 3.53 -10.91 12.00
N GLY A 534 3.81 -10.27 13.15
CA GLY A 534 4.78 -9.17 13.26
C GLY A 534 4.23 -7.79 12.91
N TYR A 535 2.90 -7.63 12.80
CA TYR A 535 2.23 -6.37 12.52
C TYR A 535 1.34 -5.94 13.67
N ARG A 536 0.87 -4.70 13.66
CA ARG A 536 -0.08 -4.22 14.65
C ARG A 536 -0.95 -3.13 14.04
N VAL A 537 -2.23 -3.16 14.38
CA VAL A 537 -3.12 -2.03 14.08
C VAL A 537 -3.09 -1.06 15.25
N LEU A 538 -2.63 0.16 15.02
CA LEU A 538 -2.52 1.23 16.02
C LEU A 538 -3.65 2.23 15.82
N ASN A 539 -4.25 2.69 16.92
CA ASN A 539 -5.31 3.70 16.87
C ASN A 539 -4.72 5.04 17.31
N PHE A 540 -4.87 6.07 16.48
CA PHE A 540 -4.43 7.43 16.79
C PHE A 540 -5.62 8.34 17.16
N GLN A 541 -5.33 9.55 17.64
CA GLN A 541 -6.29 10.47 18.29
C GLN A 541 -7.53 10.83 17.44
N ASN A 542 -7.51 10.59 16.12
CA ASN A 542 -8.62 10.83 15.19
C ASN A 542 -9.46 9.59 14.86
N ASN A 543 -9.36 8.51 15.65
CA ASN A 543 -9.96 7.19 15.34
C ASN A 543 -9.45 6.53 14.05
N GLU A 544 -8.34 7.03 13.50
CA GLU A 544 -7.66 6.42 12.36
C GLU A 544 -6.88 5.18 12.82
N GLU A 545 -7.13 4.06 12.14
CA GLU A 545 -6.46 2.79 12.37
C GLU A 545 -5.32 2.60 11.37
N ILE A 546 -4.08 2.66 11.84
CA ILE A 546 -2.89 2.48 11.00
C ILE A 546 -2.37 1.05 11.17
N LEU A 547 -2.29 0.31 10.08
CA LEU A 547 -1.54 -0.96 10.06
C LEU A 547 -0.05 -0.65 9.99
N ALA A 548 0.71 -1.12 10.97
CA ALA A 548 2.13 -0.87 11.09
C ALA A 548 2.93 -2.16 11.33
N ARG A 549 4.14 -2.23 10.78
CA ARG A 549 5.07 -3.34 11.00
C ARG A 549 5.89 -3.10 12.27
N LYS A 550 6.07 -4.14 13.07
CA LYS A 550 6.83 -4.11 14.32
C LYS A 550 8.33 -4.36 14.06
N TYR A 551 9.18 -3.50 14.60
CA TYR A 551 10.64 -3.67 14.60
C TYR A 551 11.17 -3.68 16.03
N ARG A 552 12.01 -4.66 16.37
CA ARG A 552 12.77 -4.68 17.63
C ARG A 552 14.14 -4.09 17.36
N ILE A 553 14.46 -2.96 17.95
CA ILE A 553 15.69 -2.20 17.70
C ILE A 553 16.65 -2.38 18.88
N ARG A 554 17.94 -2.55 18.58
CA ARG A 554 19.04 -2.48 19.54
C ARG A 554 20.00 -1.37 19.12
N LEU A 555 20.31 -0.44 20.03
CA LEU A 555 21.23 0.66 19.75
C LEU A 555 22.64 0.12 19.45
N ARG A 556 23.18 0.43 18.28
CA ARG A 556 24.53 -0.02 17.91
C ARG A 556 25.60 0.64 18.78
N GLY A 557 26.59 -0.14 19.21
CA GLY A 557 27.83 0.33 19.84
C GLY A 557 27.74 0.75 21.30
N VAL A 558 26.55 0.73 21.90
CA VAL A 558 26.34 1.04 23.32
C VAL A 558 25.75 -0.15 24.06
N ASP A 559 25.98 -0.25 25.37
CA ASP A 559 25.35 -1.22 26.27
C ASP A 559 24.87 -0.52 27.54
N ALA A 560 23.57 -0.51 27.78
CA ALA A 560 22.96 0.09 28.96
C ALA A 560 22.99 -0.87 30.15
N PRO A 561 23.03 -0.36 31.39
CA PRO A 561 22.75 -1.19 32.56
C PRO A 561 21.36 -1.83 32.44
N GLU A 562 21.26 -3.12 32.76
CA GLU A 562 19.98 -3.84 32.78
C GLU A 562 19.02 -3.18 33.78
N ASN A 563 17.71 -3.31 33.60
CA ASN A 563 16.71 -2.68 34.49
C ASN A 563 16.90 -3.00 36.00
N SER A 564 17.52 -4.14 36.33
CA SER A 564 17.84 -4.56 37.69
C SER A 564 19.25 -4.19 38.17
N MET A 565 20.07 -3.61 37.30
CA MET A 565 21.35 -3.01 37.65
C MET A 565 21.14 -1.60 38.22
N PRO A 566 22.06 -1.12 39.08
CA PRO A 566 22.14 0.30 39.38
C PRO A 566 22.19 1.14 38.10
N TYR A 567 21.46 2.25 38.05
CA TYR A 567 21.30 3.13 36.89
C TYR A 567 20.53 2.54 35.69
N GLY A 568 20.01 1.31 35.79
CA GLY A 568 19.26 0.69 34.70
C GLY A 568 17.89 1.31 34.45
N LYS A 569 17.17 1.67 35.51
CA LYS A 569 15.87 2.35 35.39
C LYS A 569 16.05 3.77 34.87
N GLU A 570 17.06 4.46 35.38
CA GLU A 570 17.43 5.82 35.02
C GLU A 570 17.88 5.89 33.56
N ALA A 571 18.65 4.90 33.08
CA ALA A 571 19.01 4.79 31.67
C ALA A 571 17.78 4.58 30.78
N LYS A 572 16.85 3.72 31.19
CA LYS A 572 15.57 3.53 30.49
C LYS A 572 14.73 4.81 30.47
N GLU A 573 14.61 5.49 31.59
CA GLU A 573 13.85 6.74 31.73
C GLU A 573 14.45 7.85 30.86
N GLU A 574 15.78 7.98 30.83
CA GLU A 574 16.45 8.94 29.95
C GLU A 574 16.19 8.62 28.47
N LEU A 575 16.32 7.36 28.06
CA LEU A 575 15.99 6.96 26.70
C LEU A 575 14.51 7.24 26.38
N THR A 576 13.62 7.06 27.37
CA THR A 576 12.20 7.38 27.25
C THR A 576 11.98 8.87 27.05
N ASN A 577 12.65 9.72 27.81
CA ASN A 577 12.54 11.17 27.68
C ASN A 577 13.03 11.68 26.31
N ILE A 578 14.06 11.04 25.74
CA ILE A 578 14.58 11.40 24.42
C ILE A 578 13.62 10.99 23.30
N LEU A 579 12.99 9.81 23.39
CA LEU A 579 12.29 9.19 22.26
C LEU A 579 10.76 9.31 22.31
N GLN A 580 10.14 9.40 23.48
CA GLN A 580 8.68 9.37 23.61
C GLN A 580 8.02 10.49 22.79
N GLY A 581 6.95 10.13 22.07
CA GLY A 581 6.17 11.06 21.24
C GLY A 581 6.86 11.55 19.96
N ASN A 582 8.13 11.20 19.73
CA ASN A 582 8.89 11.62 18.56
C ASN A 582 8.93 10.51 17.49
N CYS A 583 8.99 10.93 16.23
CA CYS A 583 9.31 10.04 15.11
C CYS A 583 10.83 9.89 15.00
N LEU A 584 11.32 8.69 14.75
CA LEU A 584 12.76 8.40 14.71
C LEU A 584 13.19 8.11 13.28
N ARG A 585 14.39 8.58 12.91
CA ARG A 585 15.11 8.07 11.74
C ARG A 585 16.04 6.96 12.20
N VAL A 586 15.88 5.78 11.62
CA VAL A 586 16.58 4.55 12.00
C VAL A 586 17.50 4.12 10.86
N LEU A 587 18.80 4.00 11.13
CA LEU A 587 19.78 3.43 10.20
C LEU A 587 20.10 1.99 10.62
N VAL A 588 19.69 1.01 9.81
CA VAL A 588 19.83 -0.41 10.15
C VAL A 588 21.07 -1.01 9.50
N TYR A 589 21.90 -1.68 10.30
CA TYR A 589 23.13 -2.34 9.84
C TYR A 589 22.96 -3.86 9.66
N GLY A 590 21.95 -4.44 10.30
CA GLY A 590 21.62 -5.85 10.21
C GLY A 590 20.82 -6.33 11.42
N GLU A 591 20.61 -7.63 11.50
CA GLU A 591 19.96 -8.29 12.63
C GLU A 591 20.99 -9.03 13.48
N ASP A 592 20.85 -8.94 14.81
CA ASP A 592 21.59 -9.79 15.71
C ASP A 592 20.96 -11.19 15.83
N GLN A 593 21.63 -12.10 16.53
CA GLN A 593 21.14 -13.47 16.75
C GLN A 593 19.81 -13.56 17.53
N TYR A 594 19.28 -12.44 18.03
CA TYR A 594 17.98 -12.33 18.71
C TYR A 594 16.87 -11.83 17.80
N GLY A 595 17.16 -11.61 16.51
CA GLY A 595 16.23 -10.97 15.58
C GLY A 595 15.98 -9.50 15.93
N ARG A 596 16.92 -8.83 16.60
CA ARG A 596 16.86 -7.38 16.83
C ARG A 596 17.70 -6.66 15.79
N TYR A 597 17.16 -5.59 15.25
CA TYR A 597 17.80 -4.74 14.27
C TYR A 597 18.82 -3.84 14.96
N VAL A 598 20.11 -4.10 14.72
CA VAL A 598 21.22 -3.32 15.24
C VAL A 598 21.31 -2.01 14.45
N SER A 599 21.01 -0.91 15.12
CA SER A 599 20.70 0.35 14.43
C SER A 599 21.28 1.59 15.11
N ASP A 600 21.58 2.61 14.31
CA ASP A 600 21.85 3.97 14.78
C ASP A 600 20.55 4.79 14.73
N LEU A 601 20.25 5.54 15.80
CA LEU A 601 18.99 6.29 15.93
C LEU A 601 19.21 7.79 15.93
N TYR A 602 18.34 8.49 15.20
CA TYR A 602 18.26 9.94 15.21
C TYR A 602 16.85 10.39 15.60
N CYS A 603 16.76 11.23 16.62
CA CYS A 603 15.52 11.86 17.08
C CYS A 603 15.65 13.38 16.88
N ASN A 604 14.77 13.98 16.09
CA ASN A 604 14.81 15.43 15.79
C ASN A 604 16.20 15.91 15.35
N GLY A 605 16.89 15.11 14.52
CA GLY A 605 18.24 15.39 14.02
C GLY A 605 19.38 15.06 14.98
N LYS A 606 19.12 14.75 16.26
CA LYS A 606 20.15 14.43 17.27
C LYS A 606 20.46 12.95 17.30
N PHE A 607 21.73 12.59 17.40
CA PHE A 607 22.17 11.20 17.51
C PHE A 607 21.94 10.67 18.93
N VAL A 608 21.09 9.65 19.07
CA VAL A 608 20.58 9.19 20.38
C VAL A 608 21.69 8.55 21.21
N GLN A 609 22.57 7.74 20.60
CA GLN A 609 23.67 7.10 21.32
C GLN A 609 24.68 8.11 21.88
N GLU A 610 24.92 9.23 21.19
CA GLU A 610 25.75 10.32 21.71
C GLU A 610 25.15 10.91 22.99
N LEU A 611 23.85 11.25 22.97
CA LEU A 611 23.16 11.81 24.13
C LEU A 611 23.24 10.86 25.34
N MET A 612 23.01 9.57 25.10
CA MET A 612 23.07 8.54 26.14
C MET A 612 24.49 8.37 26.72
N LEU A 613 25.53 8.42 25.88
CA LEU A 613 26.93 8.33 26.31
C LEU A 613 27.37 9.58 27.09
N LYS A 614 27.08 10.78 26.57
CA LYS A 614 27.43 12.05 27.22
C LYS A 614 26.74 12.24 28.57
N LYS A 615 25.50 11.77 28.70
CA LYS A 615 24.77 11.74 29.97
C LYS A 615 25.19 10.59 30.90
N GLY A 616 26.07 9.69 30.44
CA GLY A 616 26.60 8.61 31.26
C GLY A 616 25.59 7.52 31.61
N PHE A 617 24.62 7.23 30.74
CA PHE A 617 23.61 6.19 30.98
C PHE A 617 23.91 4.87 30.26
N VAL A 618 24.94 4.83 29.42
CA VAL A 618 25.36 3.63 28.69
C VAL A 618 26.88 3.50 28.67
N TRP A 619 27.36 2.29 28.48
CA TRP A 619 28.77 1.98 28.25
C TRP A 619 29.08 1.93 26.76
N HIS A 620 30.28 2.34 26.38
CA HIS A 620 30.78 2.07 25.02
C HIS A 620 31.13 0.59 24.90
N TYR A 621 30.48 -0.11 23.96
CA TYR A 621 30.69 -1.54 23.77
C TYR A 621 31.82 -1.85 22.78
N VAL A 622 33.05 -1.65 23.25
CA VAL A 622 34.30 -1.70 22.45
C VAL A 622 34.50 -3.00 21.66
N ALA A 623 33.91 -4.12 22.12
CA ALA A 623 34.01 -5.40 21.42
C ALA A 623 33.29 -5.40 20.06
N TYR A 624 32.25 -4.58 19.90
CA TYR A 624 31.38 -4.55 18.72
C TYR A 624 31.46 -3.24 17.94
N ASP A 625 31.88 -2.15 18.58
CA ASP A 625 32.05 -0.85 17.95
C ASP A 625 33.41 -0.27 18.32
N LYS A 626 34.10 0.28 17.31
CA LYS A 626 35.47 0.81 17.45
C LYS A 626 35.53 2.31 17.15
N ARG A 627 34.37 2.99 17.08
CA ARG A 627 34.30 4.43 16.80
C ARG A 627 35.00 5.21 17.91
N PRO A 628 36.02 6.04 17.59
CA PRO A 628 36.75 6.80 18.60
C PRO A 628 35.87 7.85 19.31
N GLU A 629 34.81 8.32 18.67
CA GLU A 629 33.86 9.29 19.20
C GLU A 629 33.15 8.75 20.45
N PHE A 630 32.75 7.47 20.42
CA PHE A 630 32.06 6.82 21.54
C PHE A 630 32.95 6.72 22.78
N ALA A 631 34.23 6.39 22.57
CA ALA A 631 35.21 6.35 23.66
C ALA A 631 35.46 7.75 24.24
N THR A 632 35.41 8.79 23.41
CA THR A 632 35.59 10.18 23.83
C THR A 632 34.42 10.63 24.71
N TRP A 633 33.17 10.44 24.27
CA TRP A 633 31.98 10.79 25.05
C TRP A 633 31.87 10.01 26.36
N GLU A 634 32.22 8.71 26.35
CA GLU A 634 32.27 7.92 27.58
C GLU A 634 33.32 8.47 28.56
N LYS A 635 34.51 8.85 28.07
CA LYS A 635 35.58 9.42 28.89
C LYS A 635 35.18 10.77 29.49
N GLU A 636 34.51 11.62 28.72
CA GLU A 636 33.96 12.90 29.20
C GLU A 636 32.93 12.68 30.32
N ALA A 637 31.97 11.77 30.12
CA ALA A 637 30.96 11.45 31.13
C ALA A 637 31.59 10.87 32.42
N ARG A 638 32.63 10.04 32.29
CA ARG A 638 33.44 9.52 33.40
C ARG A 638 34.15 10.62 34.18
N ALA A 639 34.82 11.53 33.48
CA ALA A 639 35.55 12.64 34.10
C ALA A 639 34.62 13.55 34.89
N ASN A 640 33.43 13.80 34.34
CA ASN A 640 32.39 14.64 34.96
C ASN A 640 31.53 13.91 35.99
N ARG A 641 31.74 12.60 36.22
CA ARG A 641 30.95 11.73 37.12
C ARG A 641 29.44 11.84 36.90
N VAL A 642 29.01 11.87 35.64
CA VAL A 642 27.59 12.01 35.27
C VAL A 642 26.95 10.63 35.07
N GLY A 643 25.68 10.49 35.45
CA GLY A 643 24.94 9.24 35.30
C GLY A 643 25.56 8.10 36.12
N LEU A 644 25.76 6.94 35.49
CA LEU A 644 26.32 5.75 36.14
C LEU A 644 27.74 5.97 36.67
N TRP A 645 28.47 6.97 36.15
CA TRP A 645 29.82 7.33 36.58
C TRP A 645 29.87 8.12 37.89
N ALA A 646 28.72 8.51 38.45
CA ALA A 646 28.65 9.02 39.81
C ALA A 646 28.99 7.94 40.85
N SER A 647 28.78 6.66 40.49
CA SER A 647 29.24 5.52 41.29
C SER A 647 30.75 5.39 41.24
N SER A 648 31.37 5.03 42.37
CA SER A 648 32.82 4.84 42.48
C SER A 648 33.35 3.59 41.76
N ASN A 649 32.49 2.58 41.54
CA ASN A 649 32.85 1.35 40.83
C ASN A 649 31.66 0.81 40.02
N PRO A 650 31.28 1.46 38.91
CA PRO A 650 30.16 1.02 38.10
C PRO A 650 30.52 -0.28 37.36
N GLU A 651 29.65 -1.27 37.45
CA GLU A 651 29.84 -2.57 36.78
C GLU A 651 29.37 -2.51 35.31
N LYS A 652 30.16 -3.14 34.43
CA LYS A 652 29.83 -3.27 33.00
C LYS A 652 28.63 -4.20 32.80
N PRO A 653 27.62 -3.86 31.98
CA PRO A 653 26.41 -4.68 31.85
C PRO A 653 26.69 -6.07 31.26
N TRP A 654 27.61 -6.20 30.31
CA TRP A 654 28.04 -7.52 29.82
C TRP A 654 28.78 -8.37 30.87
N LYS A 655 29.47 -7.75 31.85
CA LYS A 655 30.05 -8.48 32.99
C LYS A 655 28.97 -8.89 33.98
N TRP A 656 28.06 -7.97 34.30
CA TRP A 656 26.91 -8.22 35.17
C TRP A 656 26.03 -9.35 34.61
N ARG A 657 25.71 -9.35 33.30
CA ARG A 657 25.00 -10.44 32.62
C ARG A 657 25.72 -11.79 32.69
N LYS A 658 27.05 -11.78 32.61
CA LYS A 658 27.88 -12.98 32.74
C LYS A 658 27.86 -13.51 34.18
N ASN A 659 27.77 -12.62 35.16
CA ASN A 659 27.79 -12.93 36.59
C ASN A 659 26.38 -13.24 37.16
N ASN A 660 25.29 -12.79 36.51
CA ASN A 660 23.91 -12.81 37.05
C ASN A 660 22.86 -13.53 36.17
N ARG A 661 23.19 -14.57 35.39
CA ARG A 661 22.14 -15.48 34.85
C ARG A 661 21.32 -16.04 36.02
N ARG A 662 20.03 -16.36 35.91
CA ARG A 662 19.16 -16.80 37.04
C ARG A 662 18.51 -18.18 36.77
N GLY A 663 18.25 -18.98 37.81
CA GLY A 663 17.31 -20.11 37.77
C GLY A 663 17.83 -21.49 38.22
N ILE A 664 17.05 -22.51 37.86
CA ILE A 664 17.36 -23.95 38.03
C ILE A 664 17.80 -24.53 36.68
N ASP A 665 18.64 -25.56 36.69
CA ASP A 665 19.08 -26.25 35.47
C ASP A 665 18.69 -27.74 35.54
N ALA A 666 17.84 -28.19 34.62
CA ALA A 666 17.41 -29.58 34.56
C ALA A 666 18.38 -30.41 33.70
N PRO A 667 18.55 -31.72 33.97
CA PRO A 667 19.35 -32.59 33.11
C PRO A 667 18.81 -32.60 31.67
N GLU A 668 19.72 -32.51 30.71
CA GLU A 668 19.40 -32.57 29.28
C GLU A 668 18.77 -33.93 28.93
N SER A 669 17.95 -34.02 27.88
CA SER A 669 17.26 -35.29 27.54
C SER A 669 18.18 -36.49 27.27
N SER A 670 19.46 -36.23 26.97
CA SER A 670 20.50 -37.25 26.78
C SER A 670 21.35 -37.51 28.03
N MET A 671 21.12 -36.78 29.12
CA MET A 671 21.74 -37.04 30.43
C MET A 671 20.90 -38.05 31.23
N PRO A 672 21.50 -38.77 32.20
CA PRO A 672 20.76 -39.54 33.18
C PRO A 672 19.68 -38.68 33.88
N TYR A 673 18.49 -39.25 34.09
CA TYR A 673 17.30 -38.55 34.61
C TYR A 673 16.74 -37.42 33.73
N GLY A 674 17.28 -37.20 32.53
CA GLY A 674 16.81 -36.15 31.60
C GLY A 674 15.42 -36.39 31.04
N LYS A 675 15.08 -37.66 30.75
CA LYS A 675 13.75 -38.03 30.24
C LYS A 675 12.71 -37.95 31.37
N GLU A 676 13.09 -38.42 32.54
CA GLU A 676 12.28 -38.45 33.75
C GLU A 676 11.99 -37.04 34.27
N ALA A 677 12.98 -36.14 34.25
CA ALA A 677 12.79 -34.73 34.57
C ALA A 677 11.81 -34.05 33.59
N LYS A 678 11.91 -34.37 32.30
CA LYS A 678 10.99 -33.87 31.28
C LYS A 678 9.57 -34.40 31.50
N GLU A 679 9.40 -35.69 31.75
CA GLU A 679 8.10 -36.30 32.05
C GLU A 679 7.46 -35.70 33.30
N GLU A 680 8.25 -35.45 34.34
CA GLU A 680 7.74 -34.83 35.57
C GLU A 680 7.29 -33.39 35.33
N LEU A 681 8.04 -32.62 34.55
CA LEU A 681 7.62 -31.28 34.14
C LEU A 681 6.30 -31.34 33.34
N ILE A 682 6.18 -32.28 32.40
CA ILE A 682 4.96 -32.52 31.63
C ILE A 682 3.77 -32.81 32.57
N LYS A 683 3.90 -33.71 33.57
CA LYS A 683 2.84 -33.98 34.55
C LYS A 683 2.42 -32.73 35.33
N ILE A 684 3.38 -31.84 35.61
CA ILE A 684 3.10 -30.59 36.32
C ILE A 684 2.30 -29.64 35.43
N VAL A 685 2.66 -29.46 34.15
CA VAL A 685 2.17 -28.35 33.31
C VAL A 685 1.16 -28.74 32.23
N GLN A 686 1.11 -30.01 31.80
CA GLN A 686 0.30 -30.45 30.66
C GLN A 686 -1.20 -30.21 30.90
N GLY A 687 -1.85 -29.56 29.94
CA GLY A 687 -3.28 -29.27 29.98
C GLY A 687 -3.72 -28.26 31.06
N LYS A 688 -2.77 -27.57 31.72
CA LYS A 688 -3.06 -26.61 32.80
C LYS A 688 -2.72 -25.18 32.42
N CYS A 689 -3.46 -24.23 32.98
CA CYS A 689 -3.18 -22.80 32.81
C CYS A 689 -1.98 -22.36 33.65
N LEU A 690 -1.01 -21.73 33.00
CA LEU A 690 0.23 -21.28 33.62
C LEU A 690 0.24 -19.76 33.72
N ARG A 691 0.64 -19.23 34.87
CA ARG A 691 1.07 -17.84 35.03
C ARG A 691 2.59 -17.82 34.90
N VAL A 692 3.10 -17.09 33.91
CA VAL A 692 4.53 -16.95 33.65
C VAL A 692 4.96 -15.53 34.01
N LEU A 693 5.96 -15.40 34.90
CA LEU A 693 6.59 -14.13 35.21
C LEU A 693 7.92 -14.05 34.45
N ILE A 694 7.89 -13.40 33.28
CA ILE A 694 9.06 -13.29 32.39
C ILE A 694 9.96 -12.16 32.89
N TYR A 695 11.25 -12.47 33.05
CA TYR A 695 12.29 -11.55 33.48
C TYR A 695 13.20 -11.09 32.34
N GLY A 696 13.20 -11.81 31.21
CA GLY A 696 13.99 -11.47 30.03
C GLY A 696 14.00 -12.58 29.00
N GLU A 697 14.79 -12.41 27.93
CA GLU A 697 15.08 -13.43 26.93
C GLU A 697 16.55 -13.84 27.05
N ASP A 698 16.84 -15.13 26.95
CA ASP A 698 18.21 -15.63 27.00
C ASP A 698 18.92 -15.52 25.65
N LEU A 699 20.18 -15.99 25.64
CA LEU A 699 21.04 -15.91 24.46
C LEU A 699 20.56 -16.75 23.25
N TYR A 700 19.47 -17.50 23.38
CA TYR A 700 18.84 -18.30 22.33
C TYR A 700 17.40 -17.85 22.02
N GLY A 701 16.99 -16.66 22.49
CA GLY A 701 15.63 -16.12 22.28
C GLY A 701 14.54 -16.81 23.11
N ARG A 702 14.92 -17.55 24.16
CA ARG A 702 13.95 -18.22 25.06
C ARG A 702 13.57 -17.29 26.20
N CYS A 703 12.29 -17.22 26.55
CA CYS A 703 11.83 -16.46 27.71
C CYS A 703 12.36 -17.08 29.01
N VAL A 704 13.08 -16.29 29.81
CA VAL A 704 13.53 -16.65 31.16
C VAL A 704 12.52 -16.11 32.16
N GLY A 705 11.95 -16.97 33.00
CA GLY A 705 10.91 -16.55 33.93
C GLY A 705 10.53 -17.59 34.98
N ASP A 706 9.84 -17.12 36.01
CA ASP A 706 9.24 -17.97 37.04
C ASP A 706 7.88 -18.50 36.57
N LEU A 707 7.62 -19.78 36.83
CA LEU A 707 6.45 -20.47 36.31
C LEU A 707 5.53 -20.88 37.47
N TYR A 708 4.25 -20.51 37.37
CA TYR A 708 3.23 -20.87 38.35
C TYR A 708 2.12 -21.67 37.67
N CYS A 709 1.81 -22.84 38.21
CA CYS A 709 0.70 -23.68 37.77
C CYS A 709 -0.32 -23.78 38.90
N ASN A 710 -1.55 -23.29 38.70
CA ASN A 710 -2.60 -23.25 39.73
C ASN A 710 -2.13 -22.64 41.07
N GLY A 711 -1.34 -21.57 41.01
CA GLY A 711 -0.78 -20.90 42.20
C GLY A 711 0.43 -21.58 42.83
N LYS A 712 0.89 -22.74 42.33
CA LYS A 712 2.09 -23.43 42.81
C LYS A 712 3.32 -23.08 41.96
N TYR A 713 4.44 -22.80 42.60
CA TYR A 713 5.70 -22.47 41.93
C TYR A 713 6.34 -23.74 41.35
N VAL A 714 6.55 -23.80 40.04
CA VAL A 714 6.97 -25.03 39.34
C VAL A 714 8.43 -25.35 39.61
N GLN A 715 9.30 -24.34 39.70
CA GLN A 715 10.72 -24.51 40.03
C GLN A 715 10.91 -25.14 41.42
N GLU A 716 10.07 -24.75 42.39
CA GLU A 716 10.02 -25.40 43.72
C GLU A 716 9.72 -26.90 43.60
N LEU A 717 8.69 -27.27 42.83
CA LEU A 717 8.31 -28.67 42.65
C LEU A 717 9.42 -29.48 41.99
N MET A 718 10.09 -28.91 40.98
CA MET A 718 11.20 -29.56 40.28
C MET A 718 12.41 -29.78 41.20
N LEU A 719 12.76 -28.80 42.03
CA LEU A 719 13.86 -28.93 43.00
C LEU A 719 13.53 -29.91 44.13
N LYS A 720 12.35 -29.80 44.75
CA LYS A 720 11.92 -30.69 45.85
C LYS A 720 11.80 -32.15 45.42
N LYS A 721 11.43 -32.39 44.15
CA LYS A 721 11.37 -33.74 43.56
C LYS A 721 12.71 -34.23 43.01
N GLY A 722 13.79 -33.44 43.10
CA GLY A 722 15.13 -33.84 42.67
C GLY A 722 15.26 -33.99 41.15
N PHE A 723 14.56 -33.18 40.35
CA PHE A 723 14.64 -33.20 38.88
C PHE A 723 15.34 -31.99 38.28
N ALA A 724 15.95 -31.13 39.11
CA ALA A 724 16.74 -30.01 38.68
C ALA A 724 17.87 -29.70 39.67
N TRP A 725 18.92 -29.08 39.17
CA TRP A 725 20.00 -28.49 39.95
C TRP A 725 19.65 -27.03 40.27
N HIS A 726 19.98 -26.60 41.49
CA HIS A 726 20.02 -25.18 41.76
C HIS A 726 21.30 -24.60 41.16
N TYR A 727 21.17 -23.59 40.30
CA TYR A 727 22.33 -22.96 39.70
C TYR A 727 22.89 -21.88 40.65
N ALA A 728 23.49 -22.31 41.76
CA ALA A 728 23.90 -21.42 42.86
C ALA A 728 24.92 -20.33 42.47
N ALA A 729 25.63 -20.48 41.35
CA ALA A 729 26.51 -19.44 40.80
C ALA A 729 25.74 -18.28 40.14
N TYR A 730 24.41 -18.37 40.08
CA TYR A 730 23.54 -17.61 39.17
C TYR A 730 22.23 -17.17 39.86
N ASP A 731 21.61 -18.04 40.67
CA ASP A 731 20.50 -17.69 41.55
C ASP A 731 20.95 -17.78 43.01
N GLN A 732 20.76 -16.70 43.78
CA GLN A 732 21.16 -16.63 45.20
C GLN A 732 19.96 -16.70 46.16
N ARG A 733 18.76 -17.06 45.67
CA ARG A 733 17.60 -17.24 46.53
C ARG A 733 17.83 -18.41 47.50
N PRO A 734 17.83 -18.17 48.83
CA PRO A 734 18.14 -19.20 49.82
C PRO A 734 17.12 -20.36 49.82
N GLU A 735 15.90 -20.11 49.36
CA GLU A 735 14.81 -21.09 49.30
C GLU A 735 15.12 -22.21 48.30
N LEU A 736 15.68 -21.89 47.12
CA LEU A 736 16.02 -22.87 46.08
C LEU A 736 17.17 -23.78 46.54
N ALA A 737 18.18 -23.20 47.19
CA ALA A 737 19.28 -23.95 47.80
C ALA A 737 18.80 -24.91 48.90
N THR A 738 17.81 -24.47 49.69
CA THR A 738 17.21 -25.29 50.76
C THR A 738 16.48 -26.49 50.18
N TRP A 739 15.63 -26.29 49.17
CA TRP A 739 14.88 -27.39 48.53
C TRP A 739 15.77 -28.39 47.80
N GLU A 740 16.84 -27.92 47.14
CA GLU A 740 17.84 -28.81 46.56
C GLU A 740 18.55 -29.64 47.64
N LYS A 741 18.99 -29.00 48.72
CA LYS A 741 19.66 -29.67 49.85
C LYS A 741 18.77 -30.73 50.49
N GLU A 742 17.48 -30.46 50.65
CA GLU A 742 16.50 -31.44 51.14
C GLU A 742 16.33 -32.64 50.21
N ALA A 743 16.25 -32.40 48.89
CA ALA A 743 16.13 -33.47 47.89
C ALA A 743 17.41 -34.33 47.82
N ARG A 744 18.59 -33.70 47.95
CA ARG A 744 19.90 -34.36 48.06
C ARG A 744 20.00 -35.26 49.28
N ALA A 745 19.62 -34.75 50.45
CA ALA A 745 19.64 -35.51 51.70
C ALA A 745 18.75 -36.76 51.65
N LYS A 746 17.61 -36.67 50.95
CA LYS A 746 16.67 -37.77 50.76
C LYS A 746 17.02 -38.69 49.57
N ARG A 747 18.08 -38.41 48.81
CA ARG A 747 18.49 -39.15 47.60
C ARG A 747 17.34 -39.37 46.60
N VAL A 748 16.51 -38.33 46.38
CA VAL A 748 15.34 -38.42 45.51
C VAL A 748 15.73 -38.14 44.05
N SER A 749 15.24 -38.96 43.12
CA SER A 749 15.39 -38.80 41.67
C SER A 749 16.85 -38.68 41.24
N LEU A 750 17.30 -37.58 40.63
CA LEU A 750 18.68 -37.45 40.13
C LEU A 750 19.73 -37.61 41.25
N TRP A 751 19.34 -37.36 42.50
CA TRP A 751 20.19 -37.52 43.68
C TRP A 751 20.32 -38.98 44.16
N ALA A 752 19.65 -39.93 43.52
CA ALA A 752 19.85 -41.36 43.73
C ALA A 752 21.15 -41.87 43.05
N LEU A 753 21.69 -41.12 42.11
CA LEU A 753 22.98 -41.42 41.47
C LEU A 753 24.13 -41.25 42.48
N SER A 754 25.14 -42.11 42.38
CA SER A 754 26.34 -42.04 43.22
C SER A 754 27.21 -40.81 42.93
N ASN A 755 27.23 -40.35 41.67
CA ASN A 755 27.92 -39.14 41.25
C ASN A 755 27.10 -38.40 40.17
N PRO A 756 26.08 -37.62 40.56
CA PRO A 756 25.25 -36.89 39.62
C PRO A 756 26.04 -35.71 39.03
N GLU A 757 26.07 -35.64 37.70
CA GLU A 757 26.78 -34.59 36.96
C GLU A 757 25.89 -33.36 36.75
N LYS A 758 26.47 -32.16 36.82
CA LYS A 758 25.75 -30.91 36.59
C LYS A 758 25.52 -30.68 35.09
N PRO A 759 24.33 -30.22 34.65
CA PRO A 759 24.04 -30.03 33.23
C PRO A 759 24.93 -28.98 32.54
N TRP A 760 25.41 -27.97 33.25
CA TRP A 760 26.35 -26.99 32.70
C TRP A 760 27.79 -27.50 32.57
N GLU A 761 28.21 -28.46 33.40
CA GLU A 761 29.51 -29.13 33.28
C GLU A 761 29.48 -30.12 32.10
N TRP A 762 28.43 -30.94 32.01
CA TRP A 762 28.19 -31.86 30.88
C TRP A 762 28.20 -31.17 29.51
N ARG A 763 27.60 -29.97 29.42
CA ARG A 763 27.60 -29.16 28.20
C ARG A 763 28.98 -28.61 27.84
N LYS A 764 29.83 -28.34 28.82
CA LYS A 764 31.19 -27.84 28.62
C LYS A 764 32.07 -28.95 28.05
N ASP A 765 32.01 -30.12 28.65
CA ASP A 765 32.84 -31.27 28.25
C ASP A 765 32.51 -31.73 26.81
N LYS A 766 31.24 -31.69 26.41
CA LYS A 766 30.83 -31.97 25.03
C LYS A 766 31.24 -30.92 23.99
N ARG A 767 31.55 -29.69 24.41
CA ARG A 767 32.06 -28.63 23.51
C ARG A 767 33.57 -28.67 23.36
N GLU A 768 34.28 -29.07 24.42
CA GLU A 768 35.74 -29.19 24.42
C GLU A 768 36.23 -30.48 23.76
N GLY A 769 35.37 -31.50 23.63
CA GLY A 769 35.64 -32.73 22.88
C GLY A 769 35.23 -32.73 21.40
N ARG A 770 34.99 -31.56 20.78
CA ARG A 770 34.59 -31.40 19.37
C ARG A 770 35.58 -30.62 18.54
#